data_AF-A0A959RRQ0-F1
#
_entry.id   AF-A0A959RRQ0-F1
#
_cell.length_a   1.000
_cell.length_b   1.000
_cell.length_c   1.000
_cell.angle_alpha   90.00
_cell.angle_beta   90.00
_cell.angle_gamma   90.00
#
_symmetry.space_group_name_H-M   'P 1'
#
loop_
_entity.id
_entity.type
_entity.pdbx_description
1 polymer ?
#
loop_
_entity_poly.entity_id
_entity_poly.type
_entity_poly.pdbx_seq_one_letter_code
_entity_poly.pdbx_strand_id
1 'polypeptide(L)'
;MKKETEVQNHKIIFILLFIFFLFLYLLSLRGFGAAIRSFVFDTSIRYFQNPSLNFTSEHLLMHINVLLMGLISILGSASFIIILFKQYQSTFKKNNAIFFIASLIVFLISIFIFSQIQKQPQSTIFIKSIHIILVFALVYIVAFYDSKFITKAIIFYFTASFISIITLLFYNSELEKESLKTTANVITRANDNLYKSLITETLLDDFSMRIGVEAFENPNANFNSYAFMIWSKSNLQKESMNSSVNFIDLNGNLLGGFGSIYPKININKIVDTNNVIEEIQIFEENLENDSQKLLRGIFPVKDDFSFLGYLDVSILSDINDFGFNSHPEFISSGKLNEKAILKLDKLAILDYRNKELKIVYGDLNPSKEMNATILNTQLTEKNDAWLDTDFNDSEYIIYIKKVHLNNFERIVAVALRDKDLSIGLFDFFKVFFTHVIVLLILIIFYLLIFYRREKKYQLDLRTLLLWAFLIISLIPLLLIAYFFRDITDSKNEEATYYKLGKRAFSIESYLADHFTNGENKLQTYFDASNDLNINFTIYSQNNIEYSSDDLIYDVGLIPKILNPRVYKKLVLDGNQEIMINEKIDDFEYSSFYYKSSMFSTPIIIKVSEGFNKILMPLSGSEVDVFLFGTYSLAAIFIILFSALLANRISSPIRKLTYATKSVAAGDLSLDLDTNAKGEIKELVNGFQFMIKELKRNQTILAEIEREEAWKEMAKQVAHEIKNPLTPMKLSVQQLITAYDDKSDKFDSFFKKVTATMLNQIETLKNIATEFSNFARMPKLKVEQLNLNEIISQSINLFTDEKVLIEI
;
A
#
# COMPACT_ATOMS: atom_id res chain seq x y z
N MET A 1 14.64 51.24 -28.58
CA MET A 1 15.05 50.33 -29.67
C MET A 1 15.93 49.15 -29.23
N LYS A 2 17.27 49.23 -29.03
CA LYS A 2 18.10 48.02 -28.72
C LYS A 2 17.64 47.20 -27.48
N LYS A 3 17.24 47.87 -26.39
CA LYS A 3 16.70 47.21 -25.18
C LYS A 3 15.30 46.61 -25.37
N GLU A 4 14.48 47.15 -26.27
CA GLU A 4 13.12 46.61 -26.54
C GLU A 4 13.19 45.37 -27.42
N THR A 5 14.12 45.34 -28.39
CA THR A 5 14.40 44.16 -29.21
C THR A 5 14.99 43.01 -28.40
N GLU A 6 15.87 43.28 -27.42
CA GLU A 6 16.37 42.23 -26.51
C GLU A 6 15.28 41.63 -25.63
N VAL A 7 14.38 42.47 -25.08
CA VAL A 7 13.26 42.01 -24.25
C VAL A 7 12.25 41.21 -25.09
N GLN A 8 11.98 41.60 -26.34
CA GLN A 8 11.14 40.82 -27.25
C GLN A 8 11.75 39.45 -27.57
N ASN A 9 13.05 39.38 -27.85
CA ASN A 9 13.73 38.10 -28.12
C ASN A 9 13.69 37.16 -26.91
N HIS A 10 13.86 37.67 -25.69
CA HIS A 10 13.74 36.86 -24.47
C HIS A 10 12.33 36.29 -24.25
N LYS A 11 11.28 37.05 -24.60
CA LYS A 11 9.89 36.57 -24.53
C LYS A 11 9.60 35.45 -25.54
N ILE A 12 10.09 35.58 -26.77
CA ILE A 12 9.92 34.56 -27.82
C ILE A 12 10.64 33.27 -27.42
N ILE A 13 11.89 33.38 -26.95
CA ILE A 13 12.66 32.23 -26.46
C ILE A 13 11.94 31.54 -25.30
N PHE A 14 11.39 32.30 -24.36
CA PHE A 14 10.61 31.75 -23.25
C PHE A 14 9.37 30.98 -23.72
N ILE A 15 8.59 31.53 -24.66
CA ILE A 15 7.40 30.85 -25.20
C ILE A 15 7.77 29.56 -25.92
N LEU A 16 8.84 29.57 -26.72
CA LEU A 16 9.34 28.37 -27.41
C LEU A 16 9.79 27.30 -26.41
N LEU A 17 10.53 27.69 -25.37
CA LEU A 17 10.93 26.78 -24.30
C LEU A 17 9.71 26.24 -23.54
N PHE A 18 8.70 27.07 -23.26
CA PHE A 18 7.47 26.66 -22.61
C PHE A 18 6.73 25.59 -23.40
N ILE A 19 6.53 25.80 -24.70
CA ILE A 19 5.89 24.83 -25.59
C ILE A 19 6.72 23.54 -25.67
N PHE A 20 8.05 23.66 -25.80
CA PHE A 20 8.94 22.52 -25.86
C PHE A 20 8.91 21.65 -24.60
N PHE A 21 9.01 22.27 -23.41
CA PHE A 21 8.95 21.54 -22.15
C PHE A 21 7.55 20.99 -21.84
N LEU A 22 6.48 21.70 -22.23
CA LEU A 22 5.12 21.18 -22.15
C LEU A 22 4.97 19.92 -23.01
N PHE A 23 5.49 19.93 -24.25
CA PHE A 23 5.46 18.77 -25.13
C PHE A 23 6.28 17.59 -24.58
N LEU A 24 7.50 17.85 -24.10
CA LEU A 24 8.34 16.83 -23.44
C LEU A 24 7.65 16.24 -22.21
N TYR A 25 6.98 17.06 -21.41
CA TYR A 25 6.23 16.60 -20.23
C TYR A 25 5.11 15.64 -20.63
N LEU A 26 4.33 15.98 -21.66
CA LEU A 26 3.25 15.11 -22.17
C LEU A 26 3.80 13.78 -22.71
N LEU A 27 4.93 13.79 -23.40
CA LEU A 27 5.61 12.58 -23.86
C LEU A 27 6.15 11.75 -22.69
N SER A 28 6.74 12.39 -21.68
CA SER A 28 7.22 11.72 -20.47
C SER A 28 6.09 10.99 -19.75
N LEU A 29 4.93 11.62 -19.61
CA LEU A 29 3.75 10.99 -18.99
C LEU A 29 3.24 9.81 -19.79
N ARG A 30 3.25 9.90 -21.13
CA ARG A 30 2.91 8.77 -22.00
C ARG A 30 3.92 7.63 -21.83
N GLY A 31 5.21 7.94 -21.79
CA GLY A 31 6.30 6.97 -21.60
C GLY A 31 6.19 6.25 -20.25
N PHE A 32 5.92 7.00 -19.17
CA PHE A 32 5.69 6.43 -17.84
C PHE A 32 4.50 5.47 -17.82
N GLY A 33 3.36 5.87 -18.40
CA GLY A 33 2.20 4.99 -18.54
C GLY A 33 2.52 3.73 -19.34
N ALA A 34 3.14 3.88 -20.52
CA ALA A 34 3.52 2.73 -21.35
C ALA A 34 4.48 1.76 -20.64
N ALA A 35 5.43 2.29 -19.86
CA ALA A 35 6.36 1.47 -19.09
C ALA A 35 5.65 0.63 -18.02
N ILE A 36 4.76 1.26 -17.21
CA ILE A 36 3.98 0.51 -16.22
C ILE A 36 3.03 -0.47 -16.90
N ARG A 37 2.40 -0.10 -18.02
CA ARG A 37 1.54 -1.01 -18.79
C ARG A 37 2.28 -2.27 -19.22
N SER A 38 3.45 -2.11 -19.84
CA SER A 38 4.29 -3.23 -20.26
C SER A 38 4.69 -4.09 -19.05
N PHE A 39 5.01 -3.45 -17.93
CA PHE A 39 5.29 -4.14 -16.67
C PHE A 39 4.11 -4.99 -16.15
N VAL A 40 2.87 -4.56 -16.39
CA VAL A 40 1.69 -5.33 -15.97
C VAL A 40 1.32 -6.41 -16.98
N PHE A 41 1.25 -6.07 -18.27
CA PHE A 41 0.76 -6.96 -19.32
C PHE A 41 1.79 -8.01 -19.76
N ASP A 42 3.07 -7.67 -19.81
CA ASP A 42 4.10 -8.53 -20.40
C ASP A 42 4.80 -9.41 -19.37
N THR A 43 4.62 -9.15 -18.07
CA THR A 43 5.24 -9.97 -17.02
C THR A 43 4.44 -11.25 -16.78
N SER A 44 5.11 -12.29 -16.30
CA SER A 44 4.47 -13.52 -15.81
C SER A 44 4.05 -13.45 -14.34
N ILE A 45 4.39 -12.36 -13.64
CA ILE A 45 4.19 -12.20 -12.20
C ILE A 45 2.78 -11.66 -11.95
N ARG A 46 1.92 -12.44 -11.28
CA ARG A 46 0.52 -12.07 -10.97
C ARG A 46 0.40 -11.57 -9.54
N TYR A 47 0.52 -10.26 -9.36
CA TYR A 47 0.72 -9.66 -8.04
C TYR A 47 -0.54 -9.50 -7.18
N PHE A 48 -1.67 -9.17 -7.80
CA PHE A 48 -2.94 -8.90 -7.10
C PHE A 48 -3.89 -10.12 -7.10
N GLN A 49 -3.40 -11.28 -7.55
CA GLN A 49 -4.21 -12.48 -7.68
C GLN A 49 -4.59 -13.07 -6.31
N ASN A 50 -3.61 -13.14 -5.40
CA ASN A 50 -3.80 -13.58 -4.02
C ASN A 50 -3.71 -12.39 -3.07
N PRO A 51 -4.73 -12.18 -2.22
CA PRO A 51 -4.71 -11.11 -1.23
C PRO A 51 -3.86 -11.47 0.01
N SER A 52 -2.71 -12.13 -0.19
CA SER A 52 -1.75 -12.40 0.87
C SER A 52 -0.73 -11.27 0.99
N LEU A 53 -0.21 -11.06 2.20
CA LEU A 53 0.89 -10.12 2.46
C LEU A 53 2.27 -10.72 2.17
N ASN A 54 2.35 -11.97 1.71
CA ASN A 54 3.61 -12.64 1.45
C ASN A 54 4.26 -12.05 0.19
N PHE A 55 5.45 -11.49 0.36
CA PHE A 55 6.27 -10.99 -0.74
C PHE A 55 7.33 -12.03 -1.10
N THR A 56 7.25 -12.56 -2.32
CA THR A 56 8.38 -13.28 -2.93
C THR A 56 9.47 -12.28 -3.29
N SER A 57 10.70 -12.76 -3.48
CA SER A 57 11.82 -11.94 -3.97
C SER A 57 11.49 -11.24 -5.29
N GLU A 58 10.75 -11.93 -6.16
CA GLU A 58 10.29 -11.41 -7.46
C GLU A 58 9.33 -10.23 -7.30
N HIS A 59 8.33 -10.33 -6.41
CA HIS A 59 7.40 -9.24 -6.12
C HIS A 59 8.14 -8.01 -5.56
N LEU A 60 9.09 -8.21 -4.66
CA LEU A 60 9.85 -7.11 -4.06
C LEU A 60 10.69 -6.34 -5.11
N LEU A 61 11.41 -7.06 -5.98
CA LEU A 61 12.17 -6.46 -7.08
C LEU A 61 11.26 -5.68 -8.04
N MET A 62 10.09 -6.23 -8.34
CA MET A 62 9.08 -5.57 -9.14
C MET A 62 8.62 -4.23 -8.52
N HIS A 63 8.29 -4.20 -7.22
CA HIS A 63 7.88 -2.96 -6.56
C HIS A 63 8.97 -1.90 -6.55
N ILE A 64 10.22 -2.32 -6.32
CA ILE A 64 11.36 -1.40 -6.42
C ILE A 64 11.46 -0.82 -7.83
N ASN A 65 11.30 -1.62 -8.88
CA ASN A 65 11.32 -1.12 -10.26
C ASN A 65 10.17 -0.13 -10.54
N VAL A 66 8.95 -0.46 -10.12
CA VAL A 66 7.77 0.41 -10.28
C VAL A 66 8.00 1.74 -9.54
N LEU A 67 8.53 1.69 -8.31
CA LEU A 67 8.89 2.89 -7.54
C LEU A 67 9.98 3.72 -8.23
N LEU A 68 11.02 3.09 -8.78
CA LEU A 68 12.09 3.77 -9.51
C LEU A 68 11.55 4.47 -10.76
N MET A 69 10.66 3.83 -11.51
CA MET A 69 9.98 4.46 -12.65
C MET A 69 9.17 5.68 -12.20
N GLY A 70 8.48 5.58 -11.06
CA GLY A 70 7.80 6.70 -10.43
C GLY A 70 8.72 7.86 -10.08
N LEU A 71 9.84 7.56 -9.44
CA LEU A 71 10.84 8.55 -9.05
C LEU A 71 11.40 9.28 -10.28
N ILE A 72 11.72 8.54 -11.34
CA ILE A 72 12.18 9.11 -12.62
C ILE A 72 11.11 10.03 -13.21
N SER A 73 9.84 9.60 -13.23
CA SER A 73 8.73 10.41 -13.76
C SER A 73 8.55 11.71 -12.98
N ILE A 74 8.52 11.64 -11.63
CA ILE A 74 8.31 12.82 -10.78
C ILE A 74 9.49 13.76 -10.80
N LEU A 75 10.72 13.25 -10.68
CA LEU A 75 11.92 14.08 -10.69
C LEU A 75 12.12 14.74 -12.07
N GLY A 76 11.91 14.01 -13.17
CA GLY A 76 11.97 14.56 -14.52
C GLY A 76 10.94 15.65 -14.74
N SER A 77 9.68 15.36 -14.37
CA SER A 77 8.55 16.30 -14.45
C SER A 77 8.78 17.57 -13.61
N ALA A 78 9.23 17.42 -12.37
CA ALA A 78 9.53 18.54 -11.49
C ALA A 78 10.68 19.38 -12.04
N SER A 79 11.72 18.74 -12.60
CA SER A 79 12.86 19.43 -13.21
C SER A 79 12.42 20.32 -14.37
N PHE A 80 11.53 19.84 -15.26
CA PHE A 80 10.99 20.66 -16.35
C PHE A 80 10.26 21.91 -15.83
N ILE A 81 9.40 21.77 -14.82
CA ILE A 81 8.64 22.90 -14.26
C ILE A 81 9.58 23.87 -13.52
N ILE A 82 10.58 23.38 -12.79
CA ILE A 82 11.58 24.22 -12.12
C ILE A 82 12.38 25.04 -13.14
N ILE A 83 12.81 24.43 -14.25
CA ILE A 83 13.53 25.13 -15.33
C ILE A 83 12.65 26.22 -15.93
N LEU A 84 11.39 25.92 -16.26
CA LEU A 84 10.43 26.90 -16.77
C LEU A 84 10.24 28.08 -15.81
N PHE A 85 10.10 27.79 -14.52
CA PHE A 85 9.89 28.81 -13.51
C PHE A 85 11.12 29.72 -13.32
N LYS A 86 12.33 29.15 -13.29
CA LYS A 86 13.57 29.94 -13.26
C LYS A 86 13.70 30.86 -14.47
N GLN A 87 13.38 30.36 -15.66
CA GLN A 87 13.42 31.16 -16.89
C GLN A 87 12.38 32.29 -16.89
N TYR A 88 11.17 32.03 -16.39
CA TYR A 88 10.13 33.04 -16.23
C TYR A 88 10.57 34.16 -15.27
N GLN A 89 11.15 33.79 -14.12
CA GLN A 89 11.61 34.75 -13.12
C GLN A 89 12.71 35.68 -13.67
N SER A 90 13.61 35.15 -14.49
CA SER A 90 14.63 35.93 -15.19
C SER A 90 14.02 36.93 -16.18
N THR A 91 12.91 36.57 -16.83
CA THR A 91 12.34 37.34 -17.95
C THR A 91 11.31 38.40 -17.52
N PHE A 92 10.45 38.12 -16.52
CA PHE A 92 9.25 38.93 -16.28
C PHE A 92 9.22 39.71 -14.95
N LYS A 93 10.13 39.47 -13.99
CA LYS A 93 10.25 40.20 -12.69
C LYS A 93 8.94 40.44 -11.89
N LYS A 94 7.82 39.81 -12.22
CA LYS A 94 6.47 40.09 -11.67
C LYS A 94 5.75 38.83 -11.20
N ASN A 95 4.86 39.02 -10.21
CA ASN A 95 4.01 38.04 -9.51
C ASN A 95 4.14 36.56 -9.91
N ASN A 96 4.99 35.85 -9.16
CA ASN A 96 5.33 34.45 -9.37
C ASN A 96 4.15 33.48 -9.17
N ALA A 97 3.21 33.78 -8.27
CA ALA A 97 2.10 32.87 -7.93
C ALA A 97 1.05 32.76 -9.04
N ILE A 98 0.69 33.89 -9.67
CA ILE A 98 -0.31 33.93 -10.75
C ILE A 98 0.18 33.13 -11.97
N PHE A 99 1.45 33.32 -12.35
CA PHE A 99 2.05 32.56 -13.44
C PHE A 99 2.10 31.05 -13.14
N PHE A 100 2.38 30.68 -11.88
CA PHE A 100 2.41 29.28 -11.46
C PHE A 100 1.03 28.60 -11.61
N ILE A 101 -0.03 29.26 -11.15
CA ILE A 101 -1.41 28.77 -11.27
C ILE A 101 -1.85 28.75 -12.75
N ALA A 102 -1.54 29.78 -13.53
CA ALA A 102 -1.85 29.81 -14.95
C ALA A 102 -1.14 28.66 -15.71
N SER A 103 0.12 28.39 -15.37
CA SER A 103 0.87 27.27 -15.94
C SER A 103 0.23 25.93 -15.60
N LEU A 104 -0.19 25.73 -14.35
CA LEU A 104 -0.92 24.53 -13.95
C LEU A 104 -2.18 24.32 -14.81
N ILE A 105 -2.99 25.36 -15.00
CA ILE A 105 -4.21 25.30 -15.82
C ILE A 105 -3.86 24.94 -17.28
N VAL A 106 -2.82 25.55 -17.85
CA VAL A 106 -2.37 25.23 -19.22
C VAL A 106 -1.94 23.77 -19.35
N PHE A 107 -1.20 23.22 -18.38
CA PHE A 107 -0.81 21.81 -18.37
C PHE A 107 -2.03 20.88 -18.30
N LEU A 108 -3.02 21.19 -17.46
CA LEU A 108 -4.26 20.41 -17.34
C LEU A 108 -5.08 20.43 -18.64
N ILE A 109 -5.26 21.60 -19.26
CA ILE A 109 -5.95 21.73 -20.55
C ILE A 109 -5.19 20.96 -21.65
N SER A 110 -3.87 21.09 -21.68
CA SER A 110 -3.03 20.42 -22.68
C SER A 110 -3.12 18.90 -22.57
N ILE A 111 -3.26 18.35 -21.35
CA ILE A 111 -3.41 16.91 -21.16
C ILE A 111 -4.76 16.38 -21.62
N PHE A 112 -5.82 17.18 -21.46
CA PHE A 112 -7.13 16.87 -21.99
C PHE A 112 -7.09 16.79 -23.52
N ILE A 113 -6.55 17.81 -24.18
CA ILE A 113 -6.39 17.85 -25.65
C ILE A 113 -5.52 16.69 -26.13
N PHE A 114 -4.36 16.48 -25.49
CA PHE A 114 -3.43 15.41 -25.86
C PHE A 114 -4.05 14.02 -25.71
N SER A 115 -4.93 13.81 -24.73
CA SER A 115 -5.60 12.51 -24.53
C SER A 115 -6.65 12.23 -25.60
N GLN A 116 -7.33 13.26 -26.13
CA GLN A 116 -8.32 13.10 -27.22
C GLN A 116 -7.68 12.77 -28.58
N ILE A 117 -6.45 13.23 -28.82
CA ILE A 117 -5.72 12.99 -30.08
C ILE A 117 -5.17 11.55 -30.15
N GLN A 118 -4.97 10.90 -29.00
CA GLN A 118 -4.37 9.58 -28.94
C GLN A 118 -5.39 8.47 -29.22
N LYS A 119 -5.09 7.61 -30.22
CA LYS A 119 -5.87 6.39 -30.47
C LYS A 119 -5.86 5.40 -29.29
N GLN A 120 -4.76 5.38 -28.52
CA GLN A 120 -4.60 4.54 -27.34
C GLN A 120 -4.01 5.38 -26.20
N PRO A 121 -4.86 6.10 -25.44
CA PRO A 121 -4.42 6.82 -24.27
C PRO A 121 -3.88 5.79 -23.27
N GLN A 122 -2.59 5.87 -22.95
CA GLN A 122 -1.99 4.87 -22.08
C GLN A 122 -2.56 4.95 -20.66
N SER A 123 -2.98 6.11 -20.16
CA SER A 123 -3.63 6.25 -18.85
C SER A 123 -4.81 7.23 -18.90
N THR A 124 -5.68 7.16 -17.89
CA THR A 124 -6.86 8.03 -17.79
C THR A 124 -6.47 9.49 -17.60
N ILE A 125 -7.37 10.40 -18.02
CA ILE A 125 -7.20 11.85 -17.81
C ILE A 125 -7.10 12.17 -16.31
N PHE A 126 -7.83 11.43 -15.47
CA PHE A 126 -7.80 11.57 -14.01
C PHE A 126 -6.39 11.32 -13.43
N ILE A 127 -5.77 10.18 -13.73
CA ILE A 127 -4.41 9.83 -13.22
C ILE A 127 -3.38 10.86 -13.69
N LYS A 128 -3.44 11.26 -14.97
CA LYS A 128 -2.55 12.29 -15.53
C LYS A 128 -2.74 13.65 -14.85
N SER A 129 -3.97 14.02 -14.50
CA SER A 129 -4.28 15.29 -13.82
C SER A 129 -3.76 15.29 -12.38
N ILE A 130 -3.95 14.20 -11.64
CA ILE A 130 -3.37 14.00 -10.30
C ILE A 130 -1.84 14.12 -10.35
N HIS A 131 -1.21 13.49 -11.34
CA HIS A 131 0.23 13.60 -11.53
C HIS A 131 0.68 15.05 -11.71
N ILE A 132 0.03 15.82 -12.59
CA ILE A 132 0.35 17.25 -12.78
C ILE A 132 0.19 18.00 -11.46
N ILE A 133 -0.96 17.88 -10.79
CA ILE A 133 -1.28 18.64 -9.58
C ILE A 133 -0.22 18.37 -8.49
N LEU A 134 0.13 17.09 -8.29
CA LEU A 134 1.14 16.70 -7.29
C LEU A 134 2.54 17.22 -7.63
N VAL A 135 2.95 17.17 -8.90
CA VAL A 135 4.26 17.72 -9.30
C VAL A 135 4.29 19.24 -9.12
N PHE A 136 3.22 19.96 -9.47
CA PHE A 136 3.14 21.41 -9.22
C PHE A 136 3.16 21.71 -7.71
N ALA A 137 2.43 20.95 -6.88
CA ALA A 137 2.49 21.10 -5.43
C ALA A 137 3.91 20.87 -4.89
N LEU A 138 4.61 19.84 -5.37
CA LEU A 138 6.00 19.56 -5.02
C LEU A 138 6.93 20.72 -5.39
N VAL A 139 6.85 21.20 -6.64
CA VAL A 139 7.70 22.31 -7.09
C VAL A 139 7.42 23.57 -6.28
N TYR A 140 6.16 23.83 -5.94
CA TYR A 140 5.79 24.95 -5.08
C TYR A 140 6.44 24.81 -3.69
N ILE A 141 6.35 23.64 -3.06
CA ILE A 141 6.99 23.37 -1.76
C ILE A 141 8.51 23.56 -1.86
N VAL A 142 9.15 23.07 -2.94
CA VAL A 142 10.60 23.20 -3.12
C VAL A 142 11.03 24.66 -3.32
N ALA A 143 10.26 25.43 -4.10
CA ALA A 143 10.59 26.78 -4.49
C ALA A 143 10.28 27.83 -3.40
N PHE A 144 9.24 27.63 -2.60
CA PHE A 144 8.75 28.62 -1.65
C PHE A 144 8.95 28.25 -0.17
N TYR A 145 9.20 26.97 0.16
CA TYR A 145 9.50 26.55 1.54
C TYR A 145 10.98 26.19 1.73
N ASP A 146 11.61 26.89 2.67
CA ASP A 146 12.95 26.52 3.14
C ASP A 146 12.83 25.32 4.09
N SER A 147 13.25 24.15 3.61
CA SER A 147 13.19 22.89 4.33
C SER A 147 14.43 22.06 4.04
N LYS A 148 14.83 21.25 5.03
CA LYS A 148 16.01 20.38 4.90
C LYS A 148 15.86 19.45 3.69
N PHE A 149 16.98 19.18 3.02
CA PHE A 149 17.04 18.30 1.84
C PHE A 149 16.33 16.95 2.06
N ILE A 150 16.56 16.33 3.23
CA ILE A 150 15.94 15.04 3.61
C ILE A 150 14.41 15.13 3.59
N THR A 151 13.84 16.22 4.11
CA THR A 151 12.38 16.41 4.11
C THR A 151 11.84 16.52 2.69
N LYS A 152 12.52 17.27 1.81
CA LYS A 152 12.15 17.36 0.39
C LYS A 152 12.21 15.98 -0.27
N ALA A 153 13.30 15.23 -0.10
CA ALA A 153 13.48 13.89 -0.66
C ALA A 153 12.37 12.91 -0.25
N ILE A 154 11.96 12.94 1.02
CA ILE A 154 10.86 12.10 1.53
C ILE A 154 9.52 12.44 0.85
N ILE A 155 9.20 13.74 0.65
CA ILE A 155 7.95 14.13 -0.02
C ILE A 155 7.96 13.71 -1.49
N PHE A 156 9.09 13.85 -2.19
CA PHE A 156 9.25 13.34 -3.56
C PHE A 156 9.03 11.83 -3.63
N TYR A 157 9.62 11.10 -2.69
CA TYR A 157 9.50 9.65 -2.60
C TYR A 157 8.05 9.19 -2.43
N PHE A 158 7.32 9.76 -1.47
CA PHE A 158 5.92 9.41 -1.25
C PHE A 158 5.03 9.78 -2.44
N THR A 159 5.31 10.91 -3.09
CA THR A 159 4.56 11.34 -4.29
C THR A 159 4.79 10.36 -5.45
N ALA A 160 6.04 9.96 -5.67
CA ALA A 160 6.40 8.96 -6.69
C ALA A 160 5.76 7.59 -6.39
N SER A 161 5.82 7.15 -5.14
CA SER A 161 5.17 5.93 -4.67
C SER A 161 3.66 5.96 -4.97
N PHE A 162 2.96 7.01 -4.54
CA PHE A 162 1.52 7.17 -4.74
C PHE A 162 1.10 7.08 -6.20
N ILE A 163 1.77 7.84 -7.08
CA ILE A 163 1.46 7.88 -8.52
C ILE A 163 1.75 6.54 -9.20
N SER A 164 2.84 5.86 -8.81
CA SER A 164 3.20 4.56 -9.38
C SER A 164 2.20 3.49 -8.99
N ILE A 165 1.76 3.48 -7.72
CA ILE A 165 0.78 2.52 -7.24
C ILE A 165 -0.57 2.72 -7.93
N ILE A 166 -1.08 3.94 -8.01
CA ILE A 166 -2.36 4.20 -8.70
C ILE A 166 -2.30 3.78 -10.17
N THR A 167 -1.19 4.07 -10.85
CA THR A 167 -1.02 3.69 -12.26
C THR A 167 -0.90 2.16 -12.41
N LEU A 168 -0.20 1.49 -11.49
CA LEU A 168 -0.09 0.03 -11.44
C LEU A 168 -1.46 -0.64 -11.24
N LEU A 169 -2.25 -0.14 -10.28
CA LEU A 169 -3.60 -0.65 -9.99
C LEU A 169 -4.53 -0.49 -11.19
N PHE A 170 -4.48 0.66 -11.86
CA PHE A 170 -5.26 0.91 -13.08
C PHE A 170 -4.96 -0.14 -14.16
N TYR A 171 -3.68 -0.37 -14.48
CA TYR A 171 -3.34 -1.37 -15.50
C TYR A 171 -3.62 -2.80 -15.06
N ASN A 172 -3.56 -3.10 -13.76
CA ASN A 172 -3.94 -4.41 -13.27
C ASN A 172 -5.44 -4.66 -13.48
N SER A 173 -6.29 -3.66 -13.20
CA SER A 173 -7.72 -3.74 -13.49
C SER A 173 -8.01 -3.92 -14.99
N GLU A 174 -7.28 -3.21 -15.86
CA GLU A 174 -7.36 -3.40 -17.32
C GLU A 174 -6.91 -4.82 -17.76
N LEU A 175 -5.87 -5.37 -17.13
CA LEU A 175 -5.40 -6.73 -17.39
C LEU A 175 -6.44 -7.77 -16.96
N GLU A 176 -7.04 -7.60 -15.77
CA GLU A 176 -8.12 -8.44 -15.27
C GLU A 176 -9.31 -8.41 -16.23
N LYS A 177 -9.68 -7.23 -16.73
CA LYS A 177 -10.70 -7.08 -17.76
C LYS A 177 -10.34 -7.88 -19.02
N GLU A 178 -9.19 -7.64 -19.65
CA GLU A 178 -8.77 -8.38 -20.85
C GLU A 178 -8.65 -9.90 -20.65
N SER A 179 -8.44 -10.36 -19.41
CA SER A 179 -8.41 -11.78 -19.10
C SER A 179 -9.77 -12.47 -19.28
N LEU A 180 -10.89 -11.77 -19.05
CA LEU A 180 -12.25 -12.29 -19.31
C LEU A 180 -12.41 -12.72 -20.76
N LYS A 181 -11.92 -11.90 -21.67
CA LYS A 181 -11.90 -12.17 -23.11
C LYS A 181 -11.03 -13.38 -23.44
N THR A 182 -9.87 -13.50 -22.81
CA THR A 182 -8.97 -14.64 -23.00
C THR A 182 -9.65 -15.93 -22.52
N THR A 183 -10.25 -15.92 -21.34
CA THR A 183 -11.00 -17.05 -20.77
C THR A 183 -12.17 -17.46 -21.68
N ALA A 184 -12.99 -16.51 -22.14
CA ALA A 184 -14.09 -16.80 -23.06
C ALA A 184 -13.59 -17.44 -24.37
N ASN A 185 -12.46 -16.97 -24.91
CA ASN A 185 -11.86 -17.54 -26.12
C ASN A 185 -11.30 -18.94 -25.88
N VAL A 186 -10.73 -19.23 -24.70
CA VAL A 186 -10.26 -20.58 -24.34
C VAL A 186 -11.44 -21.54 -24.21
N ILE A 187 -12.49 -21.14 -23.49
CA ILE A 187 -13.70 -21.96 -23.27
C ILE A 187 -14.42 -22.28 -24.59
N THR A 188 -14.44 -21.33 -25.52
CA THR A 188 -15.10 -21.51 -26.82
C THR A 188 -14.24 -22.26 -27.84
N ARG A 189 -12.95 -22.51 -27.55
CA ARG A 189 -12.05 -23.31 -28.39
C ARG A 189 -12.17 -24.79 -28.04
N ALA A 190 -13.07 -25.51 -28.73
CA ALA A 190 -12.86 -26.94 -28.95
C ALA A 190 -11.82 -27.05 -30.09
N ASN A 191 -10.55 -27.31 -29.77
CA ASN A 191 -9.52 -27.49 -30.77
C ASN A 191 -9.05 -28.95 -30.76
N ASP A 192 -9.68 -29.78 -31.59
CA ASP A 192 -9.32 -31.20 -31.75
C ASP A 192 -7.82 -31.39 -32.02
N ASN A 193 -7.17 -30.45 -32.71
CA ASN A 193 -5.73 -30.51 -32.95
C ASN A 193 -4.90 -30.34 -31.67
N LEU A 194 -5.37 -29.53 -30.72
CA LEU A 194 -4.72 -29.39 -29.40
C LEU A 194 -4.86 -30.69 -28.61
N TYR A 195 -6.05 -31.29 -28.57
CA TYR A 195 -6.27 -32.57 -27.88
C TYR A 195 -5.38 -33.67 -28.45
N LYS A 196 -5.31 -33.80 -29.79
CA LYS A 196 -4.39 -34.73 -30.46
C LYS A 196 -2.93 -34.47 -30.10
N SER A 197 -2.51 -33.21 -30.06
CA SER A 197 -1.15 -32.84 -29.68
C SER A 197 -0.83 -33.24 -28.24
N LEU A 198 -1.73 -32.97 -27.29
CA LEU A 198 -1.55 -33.31 -25.87
C LEU A 198 -1.50 -34.83 -25.65
N ILE A 199 -2.37 -35.57 -26.33
CA ILE A 199 -2.36 -37.04 -26.32
C ILE A 199 -1.02 -37.55 -26.84
N THR A 200 -0.59 -37.08 -28.01
CA THR A 200 0.66 -37.52 -28.65
C THR A 200 1.89 -37.19 -27.80
N GLU A 201 1.97 -35.97 -27.26
CA GLU A 201 3.05 -35.55 -26.37
C GLU A 201 3.10 -36.42 -25.11
N THR A 202 1.95 -36.73 -24.51
CA THR A 202 1.91 -37.56 -23.30
C THR A 202 2.36 -38.99 -23.59
N LEU A 203 1.97 -39.57 -24.73
CA LEU A 203 2.34 -40.93 -25.10
C LEU A 203 3.83 -41.06 -25.49
N LEU A 204 4.38 -40.05 -26.15
CA LEU A 204 5.78 -40.04 -26.63
C LEU A 204 6.80 -39.45 -25.65
N ASP A 205 6.35 -38.99 -24.49
CA ASP A 205 7.27 -38.45 -23.49
C ASP A 205 8.17 -39.55 -22.91
N ASP A 206 9.47 -39.27 -22.81
CA ASP A 206 10.47 -40.22 -22.32
C ASP A 206 10.13 -40.77 -20.93
N PHE A 207 9.50 -39.94 -20.07
CA PHE A 207 9.06 -40.38 -18.76
C PHE A 207 7.90 -41.37 -18.86
N SER A 208 6.88 -41.08 -19.68
CA SER A 208 5.75 -41.99 -19.90
C SER A 208 6.19 -43.35 -20.43
N MET A 209 7.10 -43.37 -21.41
CA MET A 209 7.61 -44.63 -21.98
C MET A 209 8.36 -45.46 -20.95
N ARG A 210 9.27 -44.84 -20.19
CA ARG A 210 10.05 -45.54 -19.15
C ARG A 210 9.14 -46.09 -18.04
N ILE A 211 8.22 -45.28 -17.54
CA ILE A 211 7.27 -45.68 -16.49
C ILE A 211 6.32 -46.76 -17.01
N GLY A 212 5.94 -46.68 -18.28
CA GLY A 212 5.14 -47.70 -18.95
C GLY A 212 5.81 -49.07 -18.87
N VAL A 213 7.09 -49.17 -19.27
CA VAL A 213 7.86 -50.42 -19.22
C VAL A 213 7.99 -50.93 -17.78
N GLU A 214 8.37 -50.05 -16.84
CA GLU A 214 8.53 -50.40 -15.43
C GLU A 214 7.24 -50.99 -14.83
N ALA A 215 6.07 -50.45 -15.20
CA ALA A 215 4.78 -50.94 -14.73
C ALA A 215 4.49 -52.38 -15.19
N PHE A 216 4.89 -52.77 -16.41
CA PHE A 216 4.67 -54.13 -16.91
C PHE A 216 5.74 -55.13 -16.44
N GLU A 217 6.97 -54.68 -16.16
CA GLU A 217 8.03 -55.54 -15.62
C GLU A 217 7.81 -55.90 -14.15
N ASN A 218 7.11 -55.05 -13.39
CA ASN A 218 6.85 -55.26 -11.98
C ASN A 218 5.65 -56.21 -11.76
N PRO A 219 5.85 -57.43 -11.22
CA PRO A 219 4.77 -58.41 -11.06
C PRO A 219 3.71 -58.01 -10.02
N ASN A 220 4.00 -57.04 -9.16
CA ASN A 220 3.05 -56.49 -8.18
C ASN A 220 2.72 -55.01 -8.49
N ALA A 221 2.77 -54.62 -9.76
CA ALA A 221 2.50 -53.26 -10.18
C ALA A 221 1.09 -52.81 -9.77
N ASN A 222 1.02 -51.66 -9.12
CA ASN A 222 -0.23 -50.91 -9.01
C ASN A 222 -0.36 -50.02 -10.24
N PHE A 223 -1.03 -50.53 -11.28
CA PHE A 223 -1.22 -49.80 -12.54
C PHE A 223 -1.94 -48.46 -12.36
N ASN A 224 -2.81 -48.32 -11.36
CA ASN A 224 -3.44 -47.03 -11.04
C ASN A 224 -2.39 -46.00 -10.59
N SER A 225 -1.42 -46.40 -9.74
CA SER A 225 -0.33 -45.52 -9.29
C SER A 225 0.59 -45.10 -10.44
N TYR A 226 0.96 -46.04 -11.31
CA TYR A 226 1.76 -45.72 -12.49
C TYR A 226 1.00 -44.79 -13.47
N ALA A 227 -0.29 -45.02 -13.67
CA ALA A 227 -1.14 -44.15 -14.48
C ALA A 227 -1.21 -42.74 -13.89
N PHE A 228 -1.37 -42.62 -12.57
CA PHE A 228 -1.33 -41.33 -11.87
C PHE A 228 0.01 -40.61 -12.06
N MET A 229 1.14 -41.32 -11.99
CA MET A 229 2.47 -40.72 -12.20
C MET A 229 2.62 -40.13 -13.60
N ILE A 230 2.14 -40.84 -14.63
CA ILE A 230 2.15 -40.36 -16.01
C ILE A 230 1.20 -39.16 -16.16
N TRP A 231 -0.05 -39.32 -15.72
CA TRP A 231 -1.08 -38.29 -15.83
C TRP A 231 -0.64 -36.99 -15.12
N SER A 232 -0.17 -37.08 -13.86
CA SER A 232 0.22 -35.93 -13.05
C SER A 232 1.42 -35.14 -13.59
N LYS A 233 2.29 -35.75 -14.40
CA LYS A 233 3.42 -35.04 -15.05
C LYS A 233 3.11 -34.54 -16.47
N SER A 234 2.07 -35.10 -17.10
CA SER A 234 1.65 -34.75 -18.45
C SER A 234 1.09 -33.32 -18.54
N ASN A 235 0.97 -32.81 -19.76
CA ASN A 235 0.25 -31.56 -20.00
C ASN A 235 -1.28 -31.72 -19.87
N LEU A 236 -1.80 -32.96 -19.79
CA LEU A 236 -3.21 -33.23 -19.54
C LEU A 236 -3.63 -32.73 -18.16
N GLN A 237 -2.86 -33.10 -17.14
CA GLN A 237 -3.08 -32.60 -15.79
C GLN A 237 -2.81 -31.09 -15.73
N LYS A 238 -1.70 -30.61 -16.32
CA LYS A 238 -1.34 -29.17 -16.28
C LYS A 238 -2.43 -28.27 -16.84
N GLU A 239 -3.06 -28.70 -17.92
CA GLU A 239 -4.14 -27.99 -18.58
C GLU A 239 -5.53 -28.34 -18.02
N SER A 240 -5.62 -29.10 -16.92
CA SER A 240 -6.85 -29.58 -16.29
C SER A 240 -7.83 -30.22 -17.27
N MET A 241 -7.30 -31.03 -18.19
CA MET A 241 -8.08 -31.70 -19.21
C MET A 241 -8.92 -32.83 -18.61
N ASN A 242 -10.19 -32.92 -19.02
CA ASN A 242 -11.05 -34.07 -18.71
C ASN A 242 -10.50 -35.31 -19.42
N SER A 243 -9.60 -36.04 -18.76
CA SER A 243 -8.70 -36.99 -19.39
C SER A 243 -8.38 -38.16 -18.46
N SER A 244 -7.88 -39.25 -19.04
CA SER A 244 -7.30 -40.35 -18.29
C SER A 244 -6.10 -40.96 -18.99
N VAL A 245 -5.25 -41.59 -18.18
CA VAL A 245 -4.19 -42.49 -18.61
C VAL A 245 -4.57 -43.89 -18.15
N ASN A 246 -4.52 -44.87 -19.03
CA ASN A 246 -4.93 -46.24 -18.75
C ASN A 246 -3.90 -47.25 -19.26
N PHE A 247 -3.74 -48.36 -18.54
CA PHE A 247 -2.91 -49.49 -18.91
C PHE A 247 -3.78 -50.63 -19.40
N ILE A 248 -3.41 -51.21 -20.54
CA ILE A 248 -4.17 -52.28 -21.19
C ILE A 248 -3.23 -53.45 -21.48
N ASP A 249 -3.68 -54.66 -21.19
CA ASP A 249 -2.94 -55.88 -21.52
C ASP A 249 -2.95 -56.18 -23.03
N LEU A 250 -2.20 -57.21 -23.43
CA LEU A 250 -2.14 -57.68 -24.82
C LEU A 250 -3.48 -58.19 -25.36
N ASN A 251 -4.42 -58.55 -24.48
CA ASN A 251 -5.75 -59.05 -24.82
C ASN A 251 -6.81 -57.94 -24.83
N GLY A 252 -6.42 -56.67 -24.65
CA GLY A 252 -7.33 -55.54 -24.62
C GLY A 252 -8.04 -55.31 -23.28
N ASN A 253 -7.66 -56.02 -22.21
CA ASN A 253 -8.23 -55.83 -20.88
C ASN A 253 -7.57 -54.66 -20.14
N LEU A 254 -8.37 -53.82 -19.52
CA LEU A 254 -7.92 -52.75 -18.63
C LEU A 254 -7.26 -53.31 -17.36
N LEU A 255 -5.98 -52.99 -17.17
CA LEU A 255 -5.20 -53.38 -15.99
C LEU A 255 -5.31 -52.37 -14.85
N GLY A 256 -5.48 -51.09 -15.19
CA GLY A 256 -5.64 -49.98 -14.26
C GLY A 256 -5.54 -48.64 -14.97
N GLY A 257 -5.85 -47.55 -14.27
CA GLY A 257 -5.86 -46.22 -14.85
C GLY A 257 -6.08 -45.12 -13.82
N PHE A 258 -5.91 -43.90 -14.26
CA PHE A 258 -6.16 -42.71 -13.46
C PHE A 258 -6.67 -41.56 -14.34
N GLY A 259 -7.65 -40.82 -13.83
CA GLY A 259 -8.17 -39.63 -14.48
C GLY A 259 -9.68 -39.47 -14.28
N SER A 260 -10.22 -38.36 -14.74
CA SER A 260 -11.61 -37.93 -14.53
C SER A 260 -12.65 -38.83 -15.20
N ILE A 261 -12.25 -39.44 -16.31
CA ILE A 261 -13.07 -40.33 -17.15
C ILE A 261 -12.84 -41.80 -16.84
N TYR A 262 -11.91 -42.12 -15.93
CA TYR A 262 -11.64 -43.49 -15.48
C TYR A 262 -12.42 -43.80 -14.20
N PRO A 263 -13.00 -45.01 -14.03
CA PRO A 263 -13.22 -46.06 -15.04
C PRO A 263 -14.54 -45.86 -15.82
N LYS A 264 -15.11 -44.64 -15.79
CA LYS A 264 -16.48 -44.32 -16.23
C LYS A 264 -16.77 -44.69 -17.68
N ILE A 265 -15.76 -44.68 -18.55
CA ILE A 265 -15.88 -45.07 -19.95
C ILE A 265 -15.42 -46.52 -20.12
N ASN A 266 -16.24 -47.36 -20.77
CA ASN A 266 -15.90 -48.76 -21.03
C ASN A 266 -14.85 -48.87 -22.15
N ILE A 267 -13.58 -48.88 -21.75
CA ILE A 267 -12.39 -48.88 -22.62
C ILE A 267 -12.17 -50.22 -23.35
N ASN A 268 -12.76 -51.32 -22.86
CA ASN A 268 -12.45 -52.70 -23.24
C ASN A 268 -12.88 -53.10 -24.67
N LYS A 269 -13.62 -52.26 -25.40
CA LYS A 269 -14.24 -52.65 -26.68
C LYS A 269 -13.44 -52.33 -27.96
N ILE A 270 -12.32 -51.61 -27.87
CA ILE A 270 -11.78 -50.88 -29.04
C ILE A 270 -10.40 -51.38 -29.52
N VAL A 271 -9.61 -52.07 -28.70
CA VAL A 271 -8.37 -52.71 -29.20
C VAL A 271 -8.76 -54.00 -29.89
N ASP A 272 -8.85 -53.98 -31.22
CA ASP A 272 -9.05 -55.19 -32.02
C ASP A 272 -7.78 -56.05 -31.88
N THR A 273 -7.83 -57.05 -31.01
CA THR A 273 -6.70 -57.92 -30.62
C THR A 273 -6.12 -58.73 -31.77
N ASN A 274 -6.70 -58.62 -32.96
CA ASN A 274 -6.24 -59.28 -34.18
C ASN A 274 -5.01 -58.61 -34.82
N ASN A 275 -4.72 -57.33 -34.53
CA ASN A 275 -3.56 -56.61 -35.05
C ASN A 275 -2.80 -55.87 -33.94
N VAL A 276 -1.49 -56.14 -33.80
CA VAL A 276 -0.61 -55.38 -32.90
C VAL A 276 -0.46 -53.96 -33.42
N ILE A 277 -0.78 -52.97 -32.59
CA ILE A 277 -0.59 -51.56 -32.93
C ILE A 277 0.89 -51.22 -32.75
N GLU A 278 1.65 -51.08 -33.84
CA GLU A 278 3.11 -50.80 -33.80
C GLU A 278 3.46 -49.31 -33.69
N GLU A 279 2.54 -48.42 -34.07
CA GLU A 279 2.67 -46.96 -34.06
C GLU A 279 1.48 -46.31 -33.33
N ILE A 280 1.60 -45.05 -32.90
CA ILE A 280 0.50 -44.34 -32.23
C ILE A 280 -0.72 -44.28 -33.15
N GLN A 281 -1.85 -44.75 -32.65
CA GLN A 281 -3.14 -44.58 -33.32
C GLN A 281 -4.03 -43.67 -32.48
N ILE A 282 -4.57 -42.63 -33.11
CA ILE A 282 -5.55 -41.74 -32.49
C ILE A 282 -6.93 -42.07 -33.07
N PHE A 283 -7.85 -42.41 -32.18
CA PHE A 283 -9.24 -42.69 -32.46
C PHE A 283 -10.11 -41.50 -32.03
N GLU A 284 -11.19 -41.27 -32.76
CA GLU A 284 -12.22 -40.30 -32.42
C GLU A 284 -13.56 -41.03 -32.36
N GLU A 285 -14.26 -40.91 -31.24
CA GLU A 285 -15.58 -41.49 -31.03
C GLU A 285 -16.55 -40.41 -30.55
N ASN A 286 -17.68 -40.25 -31.24
CA ASN A 286 -18.76 -39.42 -30.74
C ASN A 286 -19.58 -40.26 -29.75
N LEU A 287 -19.64 -39.80 -28.51
CA LEU A 287 -20.49 -40.35 -27.46
C LEU A 287 -21.87 -39.65 -27.50
N GLU A 288 -22.80 -40.07 -26.63
CA GLU A 288 -24.24 -39.71 -26.64
C GLU A 288 -24.61 -38.31 -27.25
N ASN A 289 -25.62 -38.32 -28.13
CA ASN A 289 -26.26 -37.14 -28.74
C ASN A 289 -25.33 -36.11 -29.43
N ASP A 290 -24.15 -36.51 -29.95
CA ASP A 290 -23.16 -35.62 -30.60
C ASP A 290 -22.61 -34.50 -29.70
N SER A 291 -22.88 -34.58 -28.39
CA SER A 291 -22.49 -33.53 -27.42
C SER A 291 -21.16 -33.80 -26.73
N GLN A 292 -20.72 -35.06 -26.76
CA GLN A 292 -19.48 -35.55 -26.20
C GLN A 292 -18.63 -36.20 -27.30
N LYS A 293 -17.37 -35.82 -27.36
CA LYS A 293 -16.38 -36.39 -28.28
C LYS A 293 -15.22 -36.95 -27.47
N LEU A 294 -14.95 -38.23 -27.60
CA LEU A 294 -13.81 -38.90 -26.99
C LEU A 294 -12.68 -38.97 -28.02
N LEU A 295 -11.54 -38.34 -27.70
CA LEU A 295 -10.30 -38.53 -28.45
C LEU A 295 -9.39 -39.45 -27.64
N ARG A 296 -8.87 -40.48 -28.29
CA ARG A 296 -8.14 -41.56 -27.62
C ARG A 296 -6.88 -41.90 -28.40
N GLY A 297 -5.72 -41.88 -27.77
CA GLY A 297 -4.45 -42.30 -28.36
C GLY A 297 -3.93 -43.55 -27.67
N ILE A 298 -3.55 -44.55 -28.47
CA ILE A 298 -2.99 -45.80 -27.97
C ILE A 298 -1.54 -45.93 -28.45
N PHE A 299 -0.65 -46.29 -27.52
CA PHE A 299 0.77 -46.50 -27.79
C PHE A 299 1.23 -47.87 -27.28
N PRO A 300 1.97 -48.66 -28.09
CA PRO A 300 2.56 -49.91 -27.64
C PRO A 300 3.70 -49.70 -26.65
N VAL A 301 3.61 -50.32 -25.48
CA VAL A 301 4.72 -50.44 -24.52
C VAL A 301 5.52 -51.70 -24.85
N LYS A 302 6.81 -51.52 -25.14
CA LYS A 302 7.75 -52.57 -25.53
C LYS A 302 9.06 -52.40 -24.78
N ASP A 303 9.62 -53.51 -24.33
CA ASP A 303 11.00 -53.61 -23.88
C ASP A 303 11.89 -54.06 -25.06
N ASP A 304 13.21 -54.09 -24.88
CA ASP A 304 14.22 -54.43 -25.90
C ASP A 304 13.95 -55.77 -26.62
N PHE A 305 13.18 -56.68 -26.00
CA PHE A 305 12.95 -58.05 -26.49
C PHE A 305 11.48 -58.43 -26.72
N SER A 306 10.50 -57.72 -26.16
CA SER A 306 9.09 -58.14 -26.21
C SER A 306 8.09 -57.00 -26.09
N PHE A 307 6.92 -57.24 -26.69
CA PHE A 307 5.76 -56.37 -26.55
C PHE A 307 5.03 -56.69 -25.23
N LEU A 308 4.87 -55.70 -24.36
CA LEU A 308 4.41 -55.88 -22.98
C LEU A 308 2.92 -55.55 -22.79
N GLY A 309 2.40 -54.57 -23.53
CA GLY A 309 1.03 -54.10 -23.41
C GLY A 309 0.85 -52.72 -24.06
N TYR A 310 -0.27 -52.06 -23.78
CA TYR A 310 -0.57 -50.75 -24.34
C TYR A 310 -0.75 -49.69 -23.26
N LEU A 311 -0.28 -48.48 -23.56
CA LEU A 311 -0.61 -47.26 -22.85
C LEU A 311 -1.70 -46.53 -23.62
N ASP A 312 -2.74 -46.13 -22.91
CA ASP A 312 -3.89 -45.43 -23.44
C ASP A 312 -4.00 -44.03 -22.82
N VAL A 313 -4.16 -43.02 -23.65
CA VAL A 313 -4.42 -41.65 -23.22
C VAL A 313 -5.71 -41.18 -23.87
N SER A 314 -6.69 -40.84 -23.04
CA SER A 314 -8.03 -40.45 -23.48
C SER A 314 -8.35 -39.04 -23.00
N ILE A 315 -8.98 -38.23 -23.86
CA ILE A 315 -9.54 -36.91 -23.54
C ILE A 315 -11.01 -36.92 -23.95
N LEU A 316 -11.89 -36.64 -22.99
CA LEU A 316 -13.31 -36.42 -23.24
C LEU A 316 -13.58 -34.93 -23.42
N SER A 317 -13.82 -34.53 -24.66
CA SER A 317 -14.39 -33.23 -24.98
C SER A 317 -15.90 -33.31 -24.79
N ASP A 318 -16.38 -33.00 -23.60
CA ASP A 318 -17.79 -32.76 -23.36
C ASP A 318 -18.10 -31.28 -23.57
N ILE A 319 -19.03 -30.95 -24.46
CA ILE A 319 -19.46 -29.57 -24.62
C ILE A 319 -20.21 -29.09 -23.35
N ASN A 320 -20.76 -30.03 -22.55
CA ASN A 320 -21.50 -29.82 -21.30
C ASN A 320 -20.64 -29.69 -20.04
N ASP A 321 -19.38 -30.09 -20.08
CA ASP A 321 -18.49 -30.02 -18.92
C ASP A 321 -17.23 -29.24 -19.30
N PHE A 322 -16.93 -28.20 -18.51
CA PHE A 322 -15.72 -27.41 -18.72
C PHE A 322 -14.44 -28.12 -18.24
N GLY A 323 -14.54 -29.34 -17.70
CA GLY A 323 -13.40 -30.17 -17.28
C GLY A 323 -12.78 -29.76 -15.94
N PHE A 324 -13.33 -28.76 -15.26
CA PHE A 324 -12.77 -28.19 -14.03
C PHE A 324 -13.26 -28.85 -12.74
N ASN A 325 -14.25 -29.74 -12.80
CA ASN A 325 -14.96 -30.24 -11.60
C ASN A 325 -14.65 -31.70 -11.23
N SER A 326 -13.71 -32.37 -11.90
CA SER A 326 -13.57 -33.82 -11.78
C SER A 326 -12.57 -34.31 -10.73
N HIS A 327 -11.77 -33.41 -10.13
CA HIS A 327 -10.75 -33.79 -9.15
C HIS A 327 -10.72 -32.83 -7.95
N PRO A 328 -10.36 -33.32 -6.76
CA PRO A 328 -10.02 -32.49 -5.62
C PRO A 328 -8.96 -31.43 -5.96
N GLU A 329 -9.05 -30.27 -5.30
CA GLU A 329 -8.21 -29.10 -5.58
C GLU A 329 -6.70 -29.43 -5.51
N PHE A 330 -6.32 -30.34 -4.60
CA PHE A 330 -4.93 -30.75 -4.41
C PHE A 330 -4.35 -31.64 -5.52
N ILE A 331 -5.18 -32.23 -6.38
CA ILE A 331 -4.74 -33.02 -7.55
C ILE A 331 -4.83 -32.20 -8.84
N SER A 332 -5.76 -31.24 -8.89
CA SER A 332 -5.86 -30.30 -10.00
C SER A 332 -4.53 -29.55 -10.18
N SER A 333 -4.06 -29.34 -11.42
CA SER A 333 -2.89 -28.48 -11.58
C SER A 333 -3.31 -27.06 -11.26
N GLY A 334 -2.80 -26.60 -10.12
CA GLY A 334 -2.81 -25.19 -9.80
C GLY A 334 -2.10 -24.34 -10.86
N LYS A 335 -1.33 -24.88 -11.82
CA LYS A 335 -0.50 -24.06 -12.74
C LYS A 335 -1.30 -23.18 -13.69
N LEU A 336 -2.45 -23.65 -14.19
CA LEU A 336 -3.38 -22.79 -14.92
C LEU A 336 -3.93 -21.72 -13.98
N ASN A 337 -4.35 -22.08 -12.78
CA ASN A 337 -4.83 -21.14 -11.76
C ASN A 337 -3.74 -20.21 -11.20
N GLU A 338 -2.46 -20.57 -11.20
CA GLU A 338 -1.33 -19.80 -10.66
C GLU A 338 -0.80 -18.79 -11.67
N LYS A 339 -0.86 -19.14 -12.97
CA LYS A 339 -0.45 -18.24 -14.06
C LYS A 339 -1.61 -17.47 -14.67
N ALA A 340 -2.84 -17.92 -14.45
CA ALA A 340 -4.04 -17.18 -14.86
C ALA A 340 -4.04 -15.80 -14.21
N ILE A 341 -4.53 -14.82 -14.96
CA ILE A 341 -4.65 -13.44 -14.46
C ILE A 341 -5.70 -13.40 -13.33
N LEU A 342 -6.81 -14.11 -13.51
CA LEU A 342 -7.87 -14.29 -12.53
C LEU A 342 -8.01 -15.78 -12.23
N LYS A 343 -8.14 -16.11 -10.94
CA LYS A 343 -8.54 -17.46 -10.55
C LYS A 343 -9.98 -17.70 -10.98
N LEU A 344 -10.28 -18.92 -11.40
CA LEU A 344 -11.61 -19.31 -11.89
C LEU A 344 -12.71 -19.15 -10.84
N ASP A 345 -12.39 -19.34 -9.55
CA ASP A 345 -13.33 -19.15 -8.44
C ASP A 345 -13.85 -17.72 -8.29
N LYS A 346 -13.14 -16.72 -8.85
CA LYS A 346 -13.58 -15.31 -8.90
C LYS A 346 -14.43 -14.98 -10.13
N LEU A 347 -14.56 -15.91 -11.07
CA LEU A 347 -15.30 -15.73 -12.31
C LEU A 347 -16.65 -16.46 -12.24
N ALA A 348 -17.64 -15.85 -12.86
CA ALA A 348 -18.87 -16.53 -13.20
C ALA A 348 -18.93 -16.78 -14.71
N ILE A 349 -19.24 -18.00 -15.12
CA ILE A 349 -19.35 -18.37 -16.54
C ILE A 349 -20.77 -18.85 -16.79
N LEU A 350 -21.44 -18.22 -17.76
CA LEU A 350 -22.78 -18.56 -18.20
C LEU A 350 -22.70 -19.07 -19.64
N ASP A 351 -23.12 -20.32 -19.85
CA ASP A 351 -23.17 -20.94 -21.17
C ASP A 351 -24.62 -21.09 -21.63
N TYR A 352 -24.95 -20.37 -22.70
CA TYR A 352 -26.24 -20.44 -23.34
C TYR A 352 -26.14 -21.23 -24.64
N ARG A 353 -27.12 -22.11 -24.86
CA ARG A 353 -27.27 -22.86 -26.10
C ARG A 353 -28.66 -22.69 -26.65
N ASN A 354 -28.75 -22.28 -27.91
CA ASN A 354 -30.03 -21.93 -28.54
C ASN A 354 -30.86 -20.97 -27.67
N LYS A 355 -30.19 -20.03 -27.00
CA LYS A 355 -30.75 -19.03 -26.06
C LYS A 355 -31.26 -19.58 -24.72
N GLU A 356 -31.01 -20.84 -24.40
CA GLU A 356 -31.28 -21.42 -23.08
C GLU A 356 -30.00 -21.54 -22.27
N LEU A 357 -30.02 -21.13 -21.00
CA LEU A 357 -28.91 -21.30 -20.08
C LEU A 357 -28.76 -22.79 -19.73
N LYS A 358 -27.59 -23.37 -20.02
CA LYS A 358 -27.30 -24.79 -19.77
C LYS A 358 -26.30 -24.99 -18.64
N ILE A 359 -25.26 -24.16 -18.60
CA ILE A 359 -24.20 -24.27 -17.60
C ILE A 359 -24.04 -22.94 -16.88
N VAL A 360 -23.96 -23.02 -15.56
CA VAL A 360 -23.55 -21.92 -14.68
C VAL A 360 -22.36 -22.41 -13.88
N TYR A 361 -21.24 -21.70 -14.01
CA TYR A 361 -20.07 -21.89 -13.18
C TYR A 361 -19.85 -20.64 -12.33
N GLY A 362 -19.41 -20.83 -11.09
CA GLY A 362 -19.21 -19.74 -10.13
C GLY A 362 -20.48 -19.41 -9.33
N ASP A 363 -20.33 -18.51 -8.36
CA ASP A 363 -21.40 -18.12 -7.42
C ASP A 363 -22.24 -16.97 -7.98
N LEU A 364 -22.83 -17.19 -9.16
CA LEU A 364 -23.73 -16.24 -9.82
C LEU A 364 -24.96 -16.98 -10.27
N ASN A 365 -26.11 -16.66 -9.68
CA ASN A 365 -27.40 -17.17 -10.15
C ASN A 365 -28.10 -16.10 -10.99
N PRO A 366 -28.02 -16.14 -12.33
CA PRO A 366 -28.49 -15.05 -13.17
C PRO A 366 -30.03 -14.96 -13.16
N SER A 367 -30.55 -13.76 -12.92
CA SER A 367 -31.99 -13.49 -13.01
C SER A 367 -32.49 -13.62 -14.46
N LYS A 368 -33.82 -13.72 -14.65
CA LYS A 368 -34.41 -13.72 -16.00
C LYS A 368 -34.05 -12.44 -16.77
N GLU A 369 -33.96 -11.30 -16.08
CA GLU A 369 -33.58 -10.01 -16.66
C GLU A 369 -32.11 -9.99 -17.09
N MET A 370 -31.21 -10.54 -16.26
CA MET A 370 -29.79 -10.70 -16.60
C MET A 370 -29.61 -11.55 -17.86
N ASN A 371 -30.26 -12.72 -17.91
CA ASN A 371 -30.21 -13.59 -19.07
C ASN A 371 -30.71 -12.90 -20.35
N ALA A 372 -31.82 -12.16 -20.26
CA ALA A 372 -32.35 -11.41 -21.40
C ALA A 372 -31.37 -10.30 -21.87
N THR A 373 -30.71 -9.62 -20.93
CA THR A 373 -29.74 -8.56 -21.23
C THR A 373 -28.52 -9.12 -21.96
N ILE A 374 -27.96 -10.23 -21.47
CA ILE A 374 -26.83 -10.91 -22.09
C ILE A 374 -27.19 -11.39 -23.52
N LEU A 375 -28.32 -12.06 -23.67
CA LEU A 375 -28.75 -12.63 -24.96
C LEU A 375 -29.10 -11.58 -26.02
N ASN A 376 -29.55 -10.39 -25.61
CA ASN A 376 -29.94 -9.30 -26.51
C ASN A 376 -28.84 -8.25 -26.72
N THR A 377 -27.65 -8.43 -26.13
CA THR A 377 -26.54 -7.50 -26.29
C THR A 377 -26.09 -7.45 -27.75
N GLN A 378 -25.90 -6.23 -28.28
CA GLN A 378 -25.41 -6.05 -29.66
C GLN A 378 -23.94 -6.47 -29.75
N LEU A 379 -23.67 -7.47 -30.59
CA LEU A 379 -22.34 -8.02 -30.81
C LEU A 379 -21.58 -7.25 -31.90
N THR A 380 -20.26 -7.20 -31.78
CA THR A 380 -19.36 -6.68 -32.82
C THR A 380 -19.29 -7.62 -34.03
N GLU A 381 -18.61 -7.20 -35.10
CA GLU A 381 -18.31 -8.05 -36.28
C GLU A 381 -17.55 -9.35 -35.93
N LYS A 382 -16.90 -9.42 -34.76
CA LYS A 382 -16.20 -10.61 -34.27
C LYS A 382 -17.10 -11.53 -33.43
N ASN A 383 -18.40 -11.28 -33.39
CA ASN A 383 -19.37 -11.99 -32.57
C ASN A 383 -19.03 -11.94 -31.06
N ASP A 384 -18.52 -10.81 -30.58
CA ASP A 384 -18.25 -10.56 -29.17
C ASP A 384 -18.77 -9.21 -28.69
N ALA A 385 -18.94 -9.04 -27.38
CA ALA A 385 -19.33 -7.76 -26.77
C ALA A 385 -18.83 -7.63 -25.34
N TRP A 386 -18.67 -6.38 -24.90
CA TRP A 386 -18.53 -6.02 -23.49
C TRP A 386 -19.88 -5.52 -22.97
N LEU A 387 -20.25 -5.95 -21.78
CA LEU A 387 -21.44 -5.51 -21.06
C LEU A 387 -21.02 -5.12 -19.63
N ASP A 388 -21.48 -3.96 -19.19
CA ASP A 388 -21.26 -3.43 -17.84
C ASP A 388 -22.64 -3.15 -17.24
N THR A 389 -22.95 -3.76 -16.10
CA THR A 389 -24.33 -3.80 -15.59
C THR A 389 -24.37 -4.24 -14.12
N ASP A 390 -25.40 -3.76 -13.42
CA ASP A 390 -25.62 -4.04 -12.01
C ASP A 390 -26.57 -5.23 -11.86
N PHE A 391 -26.18 -6.20 -11.03
CA PHE A 391 -27.02 -7.34 -10.67
C PHE A 391 -26.91 -7.63 -9.17
N ASN A 392 -28.07 -7.78 -8.51
CA ASN A 392 -28.15 -8.13 -7.07
C ASN A 392 -27.26 -7.22 -6.19
N ASP A 393 -27.37 -5.90 -6.36
CA ASP A 393 -26.60 -4.87 -5.63
C ASP A 393 -25.07 -4.93 -5.84
N SER A 394 -24.60 -5.51 -6.95
CA SER A 394 -23.18 -5.55 -7.33
C SER A 394 -22.99 -5.26 -8.81
N GLU A 395 -21.96 -4.48 -9.15
CA GLU A 395 -21.58 -4.19 -10.54
C GLU A 395 -20.80 -5.39 -11.11
N TYR A 396 -21.09 -5.76 -12.36
CA TYR A 396 -20.41 -6.84 -13.07
C TYR A 396 -19.91 -6.37 -14.44
N ILE A 397 -18.65 -6.73 -14.72
CA ILE A 397 -18.08 -6.61 -16.06
C ILE A 397 -18.17 -7.97 -16.74
N ILE A 398 -18.86 -8.01 -17.88
CA ILE A 398 -19.17 -9.24 -18.61
C ILE A 398 -18.58 -9.17 -20.02
N TYR A 399 -17.84 -10.21 -20.40
CA TYR A 399 -17.43 -10.44 -21.77
C TYR A 399 -18.26 -11.56 -22.40
N ILE A 400 -18.90 -11.26 -23.52
CA ILE A 400 -19.79 -12.17 -24.23
C ILE A 400 -19.11 -12.62 -25.52
N LYS A 401 -19.08 -13.92 -25.78
CA LYS A 401 -18.61 -14.52 -27.04
C LYS A 401 -19.65 -15.45 -27.61
N LYS A 402 -20.04 -15.20 -28.86
CA LYS A 402 -20.95 -16.07 -29.63
C LYS A 402 -20.18 -16.87 -30.66
N VAL A 403 -20.44 -18.18 -30.71
CA VAL A 403 -19.85 -19.13 -31.65
C VAL A 403 -20.96 -19.98 -32.27
N HIS A 404 -20.89 -20.19 -33.58
CA HIS A 404 -21.75 -21.12 -34.29
C HIS A 404 -21.03 -22.46 -34.40
N LEU A 405 -21.58 -23.48 -33.75
CA LEU A 405 -21.17 -24.87 -33.92
C LEU A 405 -22.14 -25.54 -34.90
N ASN A 406 -21.73 -26.63 -35.56
CA ASN A 406 -22.47 -27.26 -36.66
C ASN A 406 -23.95 -27.59 -36.33
N ASN A 407 -24.28 -27.82 -35.06
CA ASN A 407 -25.61 -28.24 -34.62
C ASN A 407 -26.36 -27.21 -33.75
N PHE A 408 -25.72 -26.17 -33.22
CA PHE A 408 -26.36 -25.17 -32.35
C PHE A 408 -25.56 -23.87 -32.20
N GLU A 409 -26.26 -22.81 -31.77
CA GLU A 409 -25.65 -21.53 -31.38
C GLU A 409 -25.20 -21.58 -29.92
N ARG A 410 -23.93 -21.26 -29.64
CA ARG A 410 -23.35 -21.19 -28.30
C ARG A 410 -22.98 -19.75 -27.97
N ILE A 411 -23.42 -19.26 -26.81
CA ILE A 411 -23.03 -17.95 -26.26
C ILE A 411 -22.39 -18.21 -24.90
N VAL A 412 -21.14 -17.82 -24.74
CA VAL A 412 -20.43 -17.88 -23.46
C VAL A 412 -20.28 -16.46 -22.94
N ALA A 413 -20.82 -16.20 -21.75
CA ALA A 413 -20.62 -14.96 -21.03
C ALA A 413 -19.72 -15.24 -19.81
N VAL A 414 -18.59 -14.55 -19.74
CA VAL A 414 -17.68 -14.60 -18.59
C VAL A 414 -17.83 -13.29 -17.84
N ALA A 415 -18.22 -13.37 -16.58
CA ALA A 415 -18.51 -12.25 -15.71
C ALA A 415 -17.48 -12.18 -14.56
N LEU A 416 -17.05 -10.97 -14.25
CA LEU A 416 -16.27 -10.62 -13.07
C LEU A 416 -17.04 -9.59 -12.27
N ARG A 417 -17.20 -9.84 -10.97
CA ARG A 417 -17.74 -8.85 -10.04
C ARG A 417 -16.73 -7.72 -9.86
N ASP A 418 -17.18 -6.46 -9.95
CA ASP A 418 -16.28 -5.34 -9.76
C ASP A 418 -15.69 -5.33 -8.34
N LYS A 419 -14.47 -4.78 -8.21
CA LYS A 419 -13.74 -4.80 -6.95
C LYS A 419 -14.33 -3.78 -5.99
N ASP A 420 -14.74 -4.26 -4.81
CA ASP A 420 -15.08 -3.41 -3.69
C ASP A 420 -13.90 -2.46 -3.36
N LEU A 421 -14.22 -1.25 -2.88
CA LEU A 421 -13.23 -0.25 -2.46
C LEU A 421 -12.21 -0.81 -1.46
N SER A 422 -12.62 -1.76 -0.62
CA SER A 422 -11.77 -2.46 0.35
C SER A 422 -10.62 -3.22 -0.33
N ILE A 423 -10.89 -3.93 -1.43
CA ILE A 423 -9.89 -4.68 -2.21
C ILE A 423 -8.91 -3.69 -2.86
N GLY A 424 -9.43 -2.63 -3.48
CA GLY A 424 -8.58 -1.60 -4.08
C GLY A 424 -7.67 -0.90 -3.06
N LEU A 425 -8.17 -0.60 -1.86
CA LEU A 425 -7.38 -0.02 -0.77
C LEU A 425 -6.33 -1.00 -0.24
N PHE A 426 -6.68 -2.27 -0.08
CA PHE A 426 -5.73 -3.31 0.32
C PHE A 426 -4.58 -3.41 -0.68
N ASP A 427 -4.90 -3.54 -1.97
CA ASP A 427 -3.94 -3.63 -3.05
C ASP A 427 -3.01 -2.41 -3.08
N PHE A 428 -3.57 -1.21 -2.87
CA PHE A 428 -2.80 0.04 -2.72
C PHE A 428 -1.84 -0.02 -1.53
N PHE A 429 -2.35 -0.33 -0.34
CA PHE A 429 -1.56 -0.31 0.88
C PHE A 429 -0.49 -1.39 0.90
N LYS A 430 -0.77 -2.56 0.32
CA LYS A 430 0.17 -3.67 0.22
C LYS A 430 1.45 -3.22 -0.49
N VAL A 431 1.32 -2.55 -1.65
CA VAL A 431 2.47 -1.98 -2.37
C VAL A 431 3.09 -0.80 -1.63
N PHE A 432 2.25 0.07 -1.05
CA PHE A 432 2.71 1.25 -0.33
C PHE A 432 3.63 0.90 0.83
N PHE A 433 3.32 -0.12 1.63
CA PHE A 433 4.19 -0.54 2.73
C PHE A 433 5.49 -1.14 2.25
N THR A 434 5.51 -1.88 1.14
CA THR A 434 6.77 -2.32 0.52
C THR A 434 7.65 -1.12 0.19
N HIS A 435 7.08 -0.06 -0.40
CA HIS A 435 7.81 1.18 -0.64
C HIS A 435 8.24 1.86 0.68
N VAL A 436 7.43 1.86 1.73
CA VAL A 436 7.85 2.41 3.05
C VAL A 436 9.03 1.64 3.63
N ILE A 437 9.05 0.30 3.54
CA ILE A 437 10.16 -0.53 4.00
C ILE A 437 11.45 -0.18 3.24
N VAL A 438 11.37 -0.05 1.91
CA VAL A 438 12.51 0.38 1.08
C VAL A 438 13.01 1.77 1.51
N LEU A 439 12.12 2.71 1.82
CA LEU A 439 12.50 4.03 2.33
C LEU A 439 13.21 3.94 3.69
N LEU A 440 12.69 3.12 4.61
CA LEU A 440 13.31 2.91 5.92
C LEU A 440 14.71 2.32 5.79
N ILE A 441 14.91 1.35 4.90
CA ILE A 441 16.23 0.79 4.60
C ILE A 441 17.19 1.88 4.08
N LEU A 442 16.73 2.74 3.15
CA LEU A 442 17.52 3.86 2.64
C LEU A 442 17.86 4.88 3.73
N ILE A 443 16.93 5.17 4.64
CA ILE A 443 17.15 6.07 5.78
C ILE A 443 18.16 5.46 6.76
N ILE A 444 18.04 4.17 7.09
CA ILE A 444 18.97 3.46 7.97
C ILE A 444 20.37 3.45 7.34
N PHE A 445 20.48 3.16 6.05
CA PHE A 445 21.74 3.20 5.32
C PHE A 445 22.38 4.59 5.34
N TYR A 446 21.58 5.64 5.10
CA TYR A 446 22.01 7.03 5.25
C TYR A 446 22.51 7.32 6.67
N LEU A 447 21.74 6.94 7.69
CA LEU A 447 22.13 7.14 9.09
C LEU A 447 23.44 6.42 9.40
N LEU A 448 23.64 5.17 8.98
CA LEU A 448 24.87 4.41 9.22
C LEU A 448 26.12 5.07 8.62
N ILE A 449 26.01 5.63 7.40
CA ILE A 449 27.11 6.35 6.74
C ILE A 449 27.45 7.65 7.48
N PHE A 450 26.43 8.40 7.88
CA PHE A 450 26.60 9.74 8.47
C PHE A 450 26.69 9.75 10.00
N TYR A 451 26.45 8.60 10.67
CA TYR A 451 26.51 8.44 12.13
C TYR A 451 27.88 8.81 12.71
N ARG A 452 28.95 8.63 11.92
CA ARG A 452 30.32 9.00 12.33
C ARG A 452 30.58 10.50 12.42
N ARG A 453 29.63 11.39 12.03
CA ARG A 453 29.94 12.81 11.81
C ARG A 453 29.22 13.86 12.67
N GLU A 454 28.16 13.58 13.44
CA GLU A 454 27.52 14.64 14.27
C GLU A 454 26.93 14.23 15.63
N LYS A 455 26.81 15.27 16.48
CA LYS A 455 26.46 15.38 17.91
C LYS A 455 25.23 14.60 18.38
N LYS A 456 25.18 14.32 19.70
CA LYS A 456 24.02 13.84 20.47
C LYS A 456 22.72 14.52 20.03
N TYR A 457 21.83 13.76 19.41
CA TYR A 457 20.48 14.19 19.05
C TYR A 457 19.63 14.34 20.33
N GLN A 458 19.21 15.56 20.65
CA GLN A 458 18.13 15.78 21.62
C GLN A 458 16.79 15.80 20.89
N LEU A 459 15.83 15.00 21.36
CA LEU A 459 14.48 14.95 20.80
C LEU A 459 13.74 16.24 21.17
N ASP A 460 13.24 16.97 20.17
CA ASP A 460 12.34 18.12 20.37
C ASP A 460 10.99 17.64 20.93
N LEU A 461 10.32 18.48 21.73
CA LEU A 461 9.02 18.20 22.35
C LEU A 461 7.98 17.77 21.31
N ARG A 462 7.99 18.39 20.13
CA ARG A 462 7.13 17.99 19.00
C ARG A 462 7.32 16.51 18.64
N THR A 463 8.57 16.07 18.56
CA THR A 463 8.92 14.70 18.15
C THR A 463 8.51 13.71 19.24
N LEU A 464 8.73 14.07 20.51
CA LEU A 464 8.31 13.26 21.64
C LEU A 464 6.78 13.09 21.68
N LEU A 465 6.03 14.18 21.52
CA LEU A 465 4.56 14.15 21.47
C LEU A 465 4.05 13.34 20.28
N LEU A 466 4.68 13.48 19.12
CA LEU A 466 4.34 12.68 17.94
C LEU A 466 4.49 11.18 18.24
N TRP A 467 5.63 10.75 18.78
CA TRP A 467 5.84 9.35 19.16
C TRP A 467 4.85 8.87 20.21
N ALA A 468 4.58 9.68 21.23
CA ALA A 468 3.60 9.34 22.27
C ALA A 468 2.21 9.10 21.67
N PHE A 469 1.71 10.00 20.83
CA PHE A 469 0.41 9.85 20.18
C PHE A 469 0.38 8.66 19.22
N LEU A 470 1.43 8.46 18.42
CA LEU A 470 1.52 7.32 17.51
C LEU A 470 1.50 5.99 18.27
N ILE A 471 2.28 5.85 19.34
CA ILE A 471 2.35 4.61 20.12
C ILE A 471 1.00 4.33 20.79
N ILE A 472 0.41 5.33 21.45
CA ILE A 472 -0.88 5.20 22.15
C ILE A 472 -2.01 4.84 21.19
N SER A 473 -1.99 5.33 19.95
CA SER A 473 -3.06 5.07 18.98
C SER A 473 -2.82 3.83 18.12
N LEU A 474 -1.58 3.52 17.75
CA LEU A 474 -1.26 2.42 16.82
C LEU A 474 -1.22 1.05 17.52
N ILE A 475 -0.76 0.97 18.77
CA ILE A 475 -0.71 -0.32 19.50
C ILE A 475 -2.11 -0.93 19.68
N PRO A 476 -3.13 -0.22 20.19
CA PRO A 476 -4.48 -0.77 20.30
C PRO A 476 -5.06 -1.18 18.95
N LEU A 477 -4.76 -0.43 17.89
CA LEU A 477 -5.19 -0.74 16.53
C LEU A 477 -4.64 -2.11 16.06
N LEU A 478 -3.35 -2.34 16.27
CA LEU A 478 -2.69 -3.61 15.94
C LEU A 478 -3.22 -4.78 16.79
N LEU A 479 -3.50 -4.53 18.07
CA LEU A 479 -4.11 -5.54 18.95
C LEU A 479 -5.52 -5.91 18.48
N ILE A 480 -6.37 -4.93 18.13
CA ILE A 480 -7.71 -5.19 17.60
C ILE A 480 -7.62 -5.98 16.29
N ALA A 481 -6.67 -5.64 15.41
CA ALA A 481 -6.45 -6.39 14.17
C ALA A 481 -6.11 -7.87 14.43
N TYR A 482 -5.20 -8.11 15.39
CA TYR A 482 -4.82 -9.46 15.81
C TYR A 482 -6.01 -10.24 16.40
N PHE A 483 -6.75 -9.64 17.33
CA PHE A 483 -7.92 -10.29 17.93
C PHE A 483 -9.03 -10.55 16.92
N PHE A 484 -9.28 -9.64 15.98
CA PHE A 484 -10.30 -9.82 14.97
C PHE A 484 -9.94 -10.97 14.02
N ARG A 485 -8.65 -11.11 13.68
CA ARG A 485 -8.16 -12.25 12.91
C ARG A 485 -8.42 -13.57 13.65
N ASP A 486 -8.01 -13.64 14.92
CA ASP A 486 -8.21 -14.81 15.77
C ASP A 486 -9.69 -15.21 15.90
N ILE A 487 -10.58 -14.23 16.12
CA ILE A 487 -12.03 -14.44 16.18
C ILE A 487 -12.58 -14.97 14.86
N THR A 488 -12.09 -14.46 13.73
CA THR A 488 -12.55 -14.89 12.41
C THR A 488 -12.11 -16.32 12.11
N ASP A 489 -10.84 -16.64 12.39
CA ASP A 489 -10.30 -17.99 12.17
C ASP A 489 -11.06 -19.01 13.03
N SER A 490 -11.34 -18.69 14.29
CA SER A 490 -12.16 -19.52 15.18
C SER A 490 -13.60 -19.71 14.66
N LYS A 491 -14.26 -18.63 14.17
CA LYS A 491 -15.60 -18.73 13.57
C LYS A 491 -15.61 -19.55 12.29
N ASN A 492 -14.56 -19.47 11.48
CA ASN A 492 -14.44 -20.26 10.25
C ASN A 492 -14.23 -21.74 10.56
N GLU A 493 -13.45 -22.06 11.60
CA GLU A 493 -13.29 -23.44 12.09
C GLU A 493 -14.62 -23.99 12.63
N GLU A 494 -15.36 -23.20 13.43
CA GLU A 494 -16.68 -23.58 13.95
C GLU A 494 -17.71 -23.77 12.82
N ALA A 495 -17.72 -22.88 11.82
CA ALA A 495 -18.59 -23.00 10.66
C ALA A 495 -18.27 -24.25 9.82
N THR A 496 -16.98 -24.59 9.69
CA THR A 496 -16.51 -25.79 8.99
C THR A 496 -16.96 -27.06 9.73
N TYR A 497 -16.76 -27.09 11.06
CA TYR A 497 -17.24 -28.15 11.93
C TYR A 497 -18.74 -28.39 11.74
N TYR A 498 -19.56 -27.34 11.87
CA TYR A 498 -21.01 -27.45 11.74
C TYR A 498 -21.45 -27.92 10.34
N LYS A 499 -20.84 -27.39 9.28
CA LYS A 499 -21.21 -27.74 7.89
C LYS A 499 -20.83 -29.18 7.54
N LEU A 500 -19.63 -29.63 7.92
CA LEU A 500 -19.21 -31.02 7.71
C LEU A 500 -20.05 -31.98 8.55
N GLY A 501 -20.30 -31.66 9.82
CA GLY A 501 -21.17 -32.45 10.68
C GLY A 501 -22.59 -32.59 10.14
N LYS A 502 -23.18 -31.49 9.64
CA LYS A 502 -24.50 -31.52 8.99
C LYS A 502 -24.51 -32.45 7.77
N ARG A 503 -23.47 -32.43 6.94
CA ARG A 503 -23.33 -33.35 5.79
C ARG A 503 -23.23 -34.80 6.23
N ALA A 504 -22.41 -35.11 7.23
CA ALA A 504 -22.28 -36.46 7.78
C ALA A 504 -23.63 -36.99 8.31
N PHE A 505 -24.39 -36.14 9.01
CA PHE A 505 -25.72 -36.48 9.52
C PHE A 505 -26.76 -36.66 8.41
N SER A 506 -26.70 -35.85 7.34
CA SER A 506 -27.54 -36.03 6.16
C SER A 506 -27.27 -37.36 5.46
N ILE A 507 -26.01 -37.78 5.38
CA ILE A 507 -25.64 -39.11 4.87
C ILE A 507 -26.24 -40.18 5.78
N GLU A 508 -26.01 -40.14 7.10
CA GLU A 508 -26.58 -41.14 8.02
C GLU A 508 -28.11 -41.23 7.89
N SER A 509 -28.80 -40.09 7.80
CA SER A 509 -30.26 -40.05 7.65
C SER A 509 -30.72 -40.66 6.32
N TYR A 510 -30.06 -40.34 5.20
CA TYR A 510 -30.36 -40.94 3.90
C TYR A 510 -30.16 -42.46 3.95
N LEU A 511 -29.05 -42.92 4.51
CA LEU A 511 -28.78 -44.35 4.68
C LEU A 511 -29.87 -45.00 5.56
N ALA A 512 -30.26 -44.37 6.67
CA ALA A 512 -31.32 -44.86 7.55
C ALA A 512 -32.66 -45.10 6.81
N ASP A 513 -33.00 -44.21 5.88
CA ASP A 513 -34.25 -44.28 5.13
C ASP A 513 -34.20 -45.31 3.98
N HIS A 514 -33.02 -45.56 3.40
CA HIS A 514 -32.87 -46.36 2.18
C HIS A 514 -32.30 -47.77 2.42
N PHE A 515 -31.74 -48.07 3.59
CA PHE A 515 -31.31 -49.44 3.91
C PHE A 515 -32.50 -50.35 4.19
N THR A 516 -32.96 -51.07 3.16
CA THR A 516 -33.95 -52.14 3.30
C THR A 516 -33.29 -53.54 3.32
N ASN A 517 -33.97 -54.54 3.91
CA ASN A 517 -33.45 -55.91 3.98
C ASN A 517 -33.35 -56.52 2.57
N GLY A 518 -32.13 -56.61 2.02
CA GLY A 518 -31.83 -57.28 0.75
C GLY A 518 -31.16 -56.40 -0.30
N GLU A 519 -31.03 -55.09 -0.08
CA GLU A 519 -30.34 -54.18 -1.00
C GLU A 519 -28.81 -54.26 -0.92
N ASN A 520 -28.17 -53.97 -2.04
CA ASN A 520 -26.71 -53.92 -2.14
C ASN A 520 -26.21 -52.65 -1.43
N LYS A 521 -25.54 -52.81 -0.29
CA LYS A 521 -25.00 -51.70 0.52
C LYS A 521 -24.17 -50.70 -0.29
N LEU A 522 -23.35 -51.20 -1.21
CA LEU A 522 -22.48 -50.36 -2.05
C LEU A 522 -23.29 -49.50 -3.02
N GLN A 523 -24.40 -50.02 -3.53
CA GLN A 523 -25.31 -49.27 -4.39
C GLN A 523 -25.98 -48.15 -3.60
N THR A 524 -26.47 -48.43 -2.39
CA THR A 524 -27.07 -47.41 -1.51
C THR A 524 -26.07 -46.30 -1.15
N TYR A 525 -24.80 -46.64 -0.90
CA TYR A 525 -23.75 -45.64 -0.67
C TYR A 525 -23.47 -44.78 -1.92
N PHE A 526 -23.45 -45.40 -3.10
CA PHE A 526 -23.30 -44.70 -4.37
C PHE A 526 -24.47 -43.73 -4.63
N ASP A 527 -25.71 -44.20 -4.46
CA ASP A 527 -26.92 -43.40 -4.64
C ASP A 527 -26.93 -42.21 -3.66
N ALA A 528 -26.57 -42.44 -2.39
CA ALA A 528 -26.44 -41.38 -1.38
C ALA A 528 -25.44 -40.29 -1.78
N SER A 529 -24.30 -40.67 -2.37
CA SER A 529 -23.29 -39.71 -2.80
C SER A 529 -23.79 -38.83 -3.95
N ASN A 530 -24.49 -39.43 -4.92
CA ASN A 530 -25.02 -38.73 -6.09
C ASN A 530 -26.23 -37.84 -5.75
N ASP A 531 -27.20 -38.38 -5.00
CA ASP A 531 -28.43 -37.67 -4.66
C ASP A 531 -28.19 -36.49 -3.72
N LEU A 532 -27.30 -36.67 -2.73
CA LEU A 532 -26.93 -35.60 -1.80
C LEU A 532 -25.87 -34.66 -2.39
N ASN A 533 -25.18 -35.07 -3.44
CA ASN A 533 -24.00 -34.41 -4.00
C ASN A 533 -22.93 -34.14 -2.91
N ILE A 534 -22.65 -35.16 -2.10
CA ILE A 534 -21.66 -35.13 -1.02
C ILE A 534 -20.67 -36.26 -1.25
N ASN A 535 -19.39 -35.95 -1.26
CA ASN A 535 -18.32 -36.95 -1.30
C ASN A 535 -18.02 -37.42 0.13
N PHE A 536 -18.07 -38.72 0.38
CA PHE A 536 -17.78 -39.27 1.71
C PHE A 536 -17.08 -40.61 1.63
N THR A 537 -16.50 -41.02 2.76
CA THR A 537 -15.85 -42.32 2.92
C THR A 537 -16.45 -43.02 4.13
N ILE A 538 -16.78 -44.30 4.01
CA ILE A 538 -17.26 -45.13 5.10
C ILE A 538 -16.14 -46.09 5.50
N TYR A 539 -15.88 -46.16 6.80
CA TYR A 539 -14.98 -47.12 7.41
C TYR A 539 -15.76 -48.12 8.24
N SER A 540 -15.40 -49.39 8.09
CA SER A 540 -15.89 -50.51 8.88
C SER A 540 -14.71 -51.35 9.34
N GLN A 541 -14.66 -51.67 10.64
CA GLN A 541 -13.54 -52.40 11.25
C GLN A 541 -12.16 -51.78 10.92
N ASN A 542 -12.09 -50.45 10.86
CA ASN A 542 -10.91 -49.63 10.53
C ASN A 542 -10.47 -49.60 9.06
N ASN A 543 -11.08 -50.38 8.17
CA ASN A 543 -10.81 -50.34 6.73
C ASN A 543 -11.91 -49.57 6.01
N ILE A 544 -11.60 -49.00 4.85
CA ILE A 544 -12.60 -48.40 3.97
C ILE A 544 -13.54 -49.50 3.45
N GLU A 545 -14.83 -49.29 3.65
CA GLU A 545 -15.92 -50.07 3.05
C GLU A 545 -16.41 -49.41 1.75
N TYR A 546 -16.39 -48.08 1.67
CA TYR A 546 -16.80 -47.30 0.50
C TYR A 546 -16.12 -45.92 0.47
N SER A 547 -15.75 -45.41 -0.71
CA SER A 547 -15.42 -44.00 -0.93
C SER A 547 -16.11 -43.49 -2.20
N SER A 548 -16.68 -42.29 -2.14
CA SER A 548 -17.16 -41.58 -3.34
C SER A 548 -16.06 -41.28 -4.35
N ASP A 549 -14.81 -41.24 -3.88
CA ASP A 549 -13.61 -41.05 -4.70
C ASP A 549 -12.59 -42.14 -4.34
N ASP A 550 -12.76 -43.33 -4.91
CA ASP A 550 -11.88 -44.49 -4.69
C ASP A 550 -10.50 -44.29 -5.34
N LEU A 551 -10.41 -43.47 -6.39
CA LEU A 551 -9.19 -43.31 -7.21
C LEU A 551 -7.98 -42.86 -6.38
N ILE A 552 -8.19 -41.93 -5.44
CA ILE A 552 -7.13 -41.37 -4.62
C ILE A 552 -6.60 -42.38 -3.59
N TYR A 553 -7.48 -43.25 -3.09
CA TYR A 553 -7.10 -44.33 -2.18
C TYR A 553 -6.43 -45.50 -2.93
N ASP A 554 -6.86 -45.78 -4.15
CA ASP A 554 -6.31 -46.84 -5.00
C ASP A 554 -4.90 -46.52 -5.49
N VAL A 555 -4.61 -45.27 -5.79
CA VAL A 555 -3.25 -44.79 -6.14
C VAL A 555 -2.30 -44.80 -4.94
N GLY A 556 -2.84 -44.80 -3.71
CA GLY A 556 -2.07 -44.79 -2.48
C GLY A 556 -1.68 -43.39 -1.97
N LEU A 557 -2.36 -42.33 -2.43
CA LEU A 557 -2.16 -40.97 -1.91
C LEU A 557 -2.71 -40.82 -0.48
N ILE A 558 -3.79 -41.56 -0.17
CA ILE A 558 -4.41 -41.61 1.16
C ILE A 558 -4.49 -43.08 1.60
N PRO A 559 -4.11 -43.42 2.84
CA PRO A 559 -4.20 -44.79 3.33
C PRO A 559 -5.66 -45.28 3.41
N LYS A 560 -5.89 -46.55 3.07
CA LYS A 560 -7.21 -47.22 3.19
C LYS A 560 -7.61 -47.58 4.63
N ILE A 561 -6.81 -47.18 5.61
CA ILE A 561 -6.99 -47.49 7.03
C ILE A 561 -7.33 -46.20 7.77
N LEU A 562 -8.23 -46.30 8.74
CA LEU A 562 -8.66 -45.20 9.58
C LEU A 562 -7.47 -44.52 10.29
N ASN A 563 -7.49 -43.19 10.33
CA ASN A 563 -6.47 -42.39 11.01
C ASN A 563 -6.33 -42.80 12.49
N PRO A 564 -5.11 -43.09 13.00
CA PRO A 564 -4.91 -43.54 14.38
C PRO A 564 -5.45 -42.59 15.45
N ARG A 565 -5.43 -41.28 15.20
CA ARG A 565 -5.98 -40.27 16.13
C ARG A 565 -7.50 -40.35 16.21
N VAL A 566 -8.15 -40.60 15.07
CA VAL A 566 -9.60 -40.81 14.97
C VAL A 566 -9.97 -42.12 15.65
N TYR A 567 -9.22 -43.20 15.41
CA TYR A 567 -9.43 -44.49 16.07
C TYR A 567 -9.39 -44.34 17.60
N LYS A 568 -8.35 -43.69 18.13
CA LYS A 568 -8.27 -43.43 19.58
C LYS A 568 -9.51 -42.68 20.08
N LYS A 569 -9.94 -41.63 19.39
CA LYS A 569 -11.03 -40.75 19.86
C LYS A 569 -12.41 -41.39 19.75
N LEU A 570 -12.73 -42.03 18.62
CA LEU A 570 -14.06 -42.60 18.38
C LEU A 570 -14.23 -44.03 18.92
N VAL A 571 -13.15 -44.82 18.94
CA VAL A 571 -13.20 -46.24 19.34
C VAL A 571 -12.76 -46.44 20.78
N LEU A 572 -11.64 -45.82 21.21
CA LEU A 572 -11.10 -46.02 22.56
C LEU A 572 -11.68 -45.05 23.60
N ASP A 573 -11.71 -43.75 23.31
CA ASP A 573 -12.20 -42.70 24.22
C ASP A 573 -13.73 -42.65 24.27
N GLY A 574 -14.41 -43.23 23.26
CA GLY A 574 -15.87 -43.33 23.20
C GLY A 574 -16.60 -42.10 22.65
N ASN A 575 -15.90 -41.17 21.99
CA ASN A 575 -16.55 -40.01 21.36
C ASN A 575 -17.43 -40.44 20.17
N GLN A 576 -18.52 -39.71 19.93
CA GLN A 576 -19.38 -39.94 18.75
C GLN A 576 -18.83 -39.26 17.49
N GLU A 577 -18.17 -38.11 17.64
CA GLU A 577 -17.65 -37.33 16.52
C GLU A 577 -16.31 -36.68 16.86
N ILE A 578 -15.55 -36.38 15.80
CA ILE A 578 -14.32 -35.61 15.89
C ILE A 578 -14.00 -34.93 14.55
N MET A 579 -13.50 -33.71 14.61
CA MET A 579 -12.83 -33.06 13.48
C MET A 579 -11.32 -33.11 13.68
N ILE A 580 -10.59 -33.49 12.63
CA ILE A 580 -9.13 -33.42 12.60
C ILE A 580 -8.66 -32.72 11.33
N ASN A 581 -7.50 -32.07 11.41
CA ASN A 581 -6.80 -31.58 10.23
C ASN A 581 -5.91 -32.68 9.67
N GLU A 582 -6.09 -32.98 8.39
CA GLU A 582 -5.31 -33.94 7.61
C GLU A 582 -4.41 -33.18 6.64
N LYS A 583 -3.34 -33.86 6.20
CA LYS A 583 -2.32 -33.27 5.34
C LYS A 583 -1.93 -34.25 4.24
N ILE A 584 -1.95 -33.78 3.00
CA ILE A 584 -1.41 -34.46 1.81
C ILE A 584 -0.34 -33.54 1.25
N ASP A 585 0.94 -33.92 1.43
CA ASP A 585 2.09 -33.08 1.09
C ASP A 585 1.99 -31.67 1.72
N ASP A 586 1.87 -30.59 0.95
CA ASP A 586 1.67 -29.22 1.45
C ASP A 586 0.19 -28.82 1.63
N PHE A 587 -0.75 -29.68 1.22
CA PHE A 587 -2.18 -29.39 1.30
C PHE A 587 -2.77 -29.85 2.63
N GLU A 588 -3.27 -28.90 3.42
CA GLU A 588 -3.94 -29.16 4.70
C GLU A 588 -5.45 -28.93 4.56
N TYR A 589 -6.26 -29.86 5.08
CA TYR A 589 -7.71 -29.78 5.02
C TYR A 589 -8.37 -30.40 6.26
N SER A 590 -9.58 -29.95 6.59
CA SER A 590 -10.32 -30.51 7.71
C SER A 590 -11.18 -31.71 7.29
N SER A 591 -11.16 -32.75 8.11
CA SER A 591 -11.95 -33.97 7.98
C SER A 591 -12.79 -34.20 9.23
N PHE A 592 -14.10 -34.31 9.05
CA PHE A 592 -15.05 -34.66 10.08
C PHE A 592 -15.34 -36.16 10.05
N TYR A 593 -15.24 -36.80 11.21
CA TYR A 593 -15.49 -38.21 11.40
C TYR A 593 -16.63 -38.41 12.39
N TYR A 594 -17.60 -39.21 11.99
CA TYR A 594 -18.80 -39.50 12.77
C TYR A 594 -19.00 -41.01 12.90
N LYS A 595 -19.13 -41.50 14.13
CA LYS A 595 -19.39 -42.91 14.43
C LYS A 595 -20.90 -43.16 14.48
N SER A 596 -21.44 -43.72 13.40
CA SER A 596 -22.83 -44.15 13.34
C SER A 596 -23.01 -45.51 14.01
N SER A 597 -24.04 -45.61 14.85
CA SER A 597 -24.50 -46.86 15.47
C SER A 597 -25.77 -47.41 14.81
N MET A 598 -26.09 -46.97 13.59
CA MET A 598 -27.27 -47.43 12.84
C MET A 598 -27.23 -48.93 12.56
N PHE A 599 -26.05 -49.48 12.30
CA PHE A 599 -25.85 -50.90 11.99
C PHE A 599 -25.39 -51.70 13.21
N SER A 600 -25.53 -53.03 13.15
CA SER A 600 -25.02 -53.96 14.16
C SER A 600 -23.50 -53.86 14.36
N THR A 601 -22.77 -53.51 13.30
CA THR A 601 -21.36 -53.10 13.34
C THR A 601 -21.28 -51.58 13.19
N PRO A 602 -20.71 -50.84 14.16
CA PRO A 602 -20.61 -49.40 14.05
C PRO A 602 -19.75 -49.03 12.84
N ILE A 603 -20.25 -48.10 12.02
CA ILE A 603 -19.51 -47.55 10.89
C ILE A 603 -19.02 -46.15 11.22
N ILE A 604 -17.94 -45.72 10.58
CA ILE A 604 -17.43 -44.35 10.70
C ILE A 604 -17.58 -43.66 9.36
N ILE A 605 -18.36 -42.59 9.33
CA ILE A 605 -18.57 -41.74 8.17
C ILE A 605 -17.54 -40.61 8.23
N LYS A 606 -16.73 -40.48 7.17
CA LYS A 606 -15.78 -39.38 6.96
C LYS A 606 -16.34 -38.45 5.89
N VAL A 607 -16.43 -37.17 6.22
CA VAL A 607 -16.69 -36.09 5.25
C VAL A 607 -15.56 -35.08 5.38
N SER A 608 -14.96 -34.67 4.28
CA SER A 608 -13.76 -33.83 4.29
C SER A 608 -13.87 -32.66 3.33
N GLU A 609 -13.33 -31.51 3.75
CA GLU A 609 -13.31 -30.27 2.96
C GLU A 609 -12.57 -30.45 1.63
N GLY A 610 -11.47 -31.22 1.62
CA GLY A 610 -10.69 -31.45 0.41
C GLY A 610 -11.47 -32.06 -0.77
N PHE A 611 -12.58 -32.75 -0.48
CA PHE A 611 -13.45 -33.40 -1.46
C PHE A 611 -14.83 -32.73 -1.57
N ASN A 612 -15.11 -31.77 -0.69
CA ASN A 612 -16.40 -31.13 -0.54
C ASN A 612 -16.17 -29.64 -0.40
N LYS A 613 -16.46 -28.85 -1.44
CA LYS A 613 -16.33 -27.40 -1.35
C LYS A 613 -17.25 -26.86 -0.23
N ILE A 614 -16.64 -26.22 0.77
CA ILE A 614 -17.34 -25.53 1.84
C ILE A 614 -17.23 -24.03 1.56
N LEU A 615 -18.36 -23.40 1.27
CA LEU A 615 -18.41 -21.94 1.16
C LEU A 615 -18.24 -21.37 2.57
N MET A 616 -17.11 -20.74 2.88
CA MET A 616 -16.91 -20.06 4.15
C MET A 616 -17.79 -18.80 4.21
N PRO A 617 -18.34 -18.43 5.39
CA PRO A 617 -19.11 -17.20 5.53
C PRO A 617 -18.29 -15.95 5.21
N LEU A 618 -16.98 -15.99 5.51
CA LEU A 618 -15.98 -14.99 5.18
C LEU A 618 -14.71 -15.73 4.78
N SER A 619 -14.18 -15.49 3.58
CA SER A 619 -12.85 -16.02 3.25
C SER A 619 -11.82 -15.38 4.19
N GLY A 620 -10.91 -16.17 4.78
CA GLY A 620 -9.83 -15.60 5.61
C GLY A 620 -9.03 -14.53 4.85
N SER A 621 -8.93 -14.71 3.54
CA SER A 621 -8.27 -13.79 2.63
C SER A 621 -9.05 -12.47 2.42
N GLU A 622 -10.38 -12.49 2.41
CA GLU A 622 -11.24 -11.29 2.36
C GLU A 622 -11.20 -10.51 3.68
N VAL A 623 -11.08 -11.23 4.80
CA VAL A 623 -10.96 -10.63 6.13
C VAL A 623 -9.62 -9.92 6.27
N ASP A 624 -8.53 -10.53 5.80
CA ASP A 624 -7.22 -9.87 5.74
C ASP A 624 -7.27 -8.60 4.91
N VAL A 625 -7.93 -8.65 3.75
CA VAL A 625 -8.14 -7.48 2.87
C VAL A 625 -8.83 -6.36 3.61
N PHE A 626 -9.97 -6.68 4.22
CA PHE A 626 -10.80 -5.72 4.92
C PHE A 626 -10.06 -5.10 6.11
N LEU A 627 -9.47 -5.92 6.98
CA LEU A 627 -8.73 -5.47 8.15
C LEU A 627 -7.55 -4.60 7.74
N PHE A 628 -6.68 -5.11 6.87
CA PHE A 628 -5.49 -4.39 6.49
C PHE A 628 -5.82 -3.07 5.78
N GLY A 629 -6.79 -3.06 4.86
CA GLY A 629 -7.22 -1.83 4.20
C GLY A 629 -7.77 -0.79 5.17
N THR A 630 -8.70 -1.20 6.06
CA THR A 630 -9.33 -0.30 7.05
C THR A 630 -8.33 0.20 8.10
N TYR A 631 -7.46 -0.66 8.62
CA TYR A 631 -6.45 -0.26 9.61
C TYR A 631 -5.35 0.62 9.02
N SER A 632 -4.97 0.39 7.76
CA SER A 632 -3.99 1.25 7.08
C SER A 632 -4.53 2.67 6.89
N LEU A 633 -5.81 2.78 6.51
CA LEU A 633 -6.49 4.07 6.43
C LEU A 633 -6.57 4.74 7.81
N ALA A 634 -6.96 3.99 8.84
CA ALA A 634 -7.00 4.49 10.22
C ALA A 634 -5.61 4.95 10.70
N ALA A 635 -4.54 4.21 10.37
CA ALA A 635 -3.17 4.57 10.70
C ALA A 635 -2.74 5.89 10.05
N ILE A 636 -3.12 6.15 8.79
CA ILE A 636 -2.88 7.45 8.14
C ILE A 636 -3.60 8.57 8.90
N PHE A 637 -4.87 8.39 9.23
CA PHE A 637 -5.62 9.38 10.00
C PHE A 637 -4.97 9.65 11.36
N ILE A 638 -4.54 8.59 12.05
CA ILE A 638 -3.81 8.68 13.32
C ILE A 638 -2.50 9.44 13.16
N ILE A 639 -1.70 9.15 12.12
CA ILE A 639 -0.43 9.85 11.86
C ILE A 639 -0.67 11.33 11.57
N LEU A 640 -1.63 11.65 10.70
CA LEU A 640 -1.98 13.03 10.35
C LEU A 640 -2.48 13.78 11.59
N PHE A 641 -3.42 13.20 12.34
CA PHE A 641 -3.98 13.81 13.53
C PHE A 641 -2.93 13.99 14.63
N SER A 642 -2.08 12.99 14.85
CA SER A 642 -0.95 13.05 15.79
C SER A 642 0.03 14.16 15.41
N ALA A 643 0.37 14.30 14.13
CA ALA A 643 1.25 15.35 13.65
C ALA A 643 0.64 16.75 13.80
N LEU A 644 -0.66 16.90 13.53
CA LEU A 644 -1.39 18.14 13.73
C LEU A 644 -1.45 18.54 15.22
N LEU A 645 -1.81 17.61 16.10
CA LEU A 645 -1.85 17.84 17.55
C LEU A 645 -0.46 18.15 18.11
N ALA A 646 0.55 17.35 17.77
CA ALA A 646 1.92 17.57 18.22
C ALA A 646 2.43 18.97 17.82
N ASN A 647 2.13 19.41 16.59
CA ASN A 647 2.46 20.77 16.13
C ASN A 647 1.68 21.85 16.87
N ARG A 648 0.37 21.65 17.07
CA ARG A 648 -0.51 22.61 17.74
C ARG A 648 -0.12 22.85 19.20
N ILE A 649 0.36 21.80 19.88
CA ILE A 649 0.81 21.86 21.29
C ILE A 649 2.26 22.37 21.37
N SER A 650 3.18 21.82 20.56
CA SER A 650 4.60 22.13 20.68
C SER A 650 4.95 23.55 20.20
N SER A 651 4.27 24.07 19.18
CA SER A 651 4.61 25.37 18.58
C SER A 651 4.52 26.55 19.58
N PRO A 652 3.40 26.76 20.32
CA PRO A 652 3.34 27.81 21.35
C PRO A 652 4.37 27.64 22.47
N ILE A 653 4.58 26.41 22.94
CA ILE A 653 5.55 26.12 24.00
C ILE A 653 6.96 26.48 23.55
N ARG A 654 7.34 26.11 22.32
CA ARG A 654 8.65 26.45 21.76
C ARG A 654 8.84 27.95 21.59
N LYS A 655 7.80 28.68 21.17
CA LYS A 655 7.82 30.16 21.12
C LYS A 655 8.03 30.77 22.50
N LEU A 656 7.33 30.25 23.52
CA LEU A 656 7.51 30.66 24.91
C LEU A 656 8.92 30.37 25.39
N THR A 657 9.44 29.15 25.17
CA THR A 657 10.83 28.80 25.53
C THR A 657 11.85 29.74 24.89
N TYR A 658 11.65 30.10 23.62
CA TYR A 658 12.51 31.07 22.94
C TYR A 658 12.40 32.46 23.57
N ALA A 659 11.19 32.96 23.79
CA ALA A 659 10.98 34.26 24.41
C ALA A 659 11.51 34.33 25.85
N THR A 660 11.39 33.27 26.64
CA THR A 660 12.01 33.18 27.98
C THR A 660 13.52 33.32 27.91
N LYS A 661 14.18 32.67 26.92
CA LYS A 661 15.63 32.82 26.72
C LYS A 661 16.01 34.24 26.33
N SER A 662 15.23 34.90 25.47
CA SER A 662 15.47 36.29 25.07
C SER A 662 15.27 37.28 26.23
N VAL A 663 14.20 37.11 27.02
CA VAL A 663 13.95 37.92 28.23
C VAL A 663 15.08 37.73 29.25
N ALA A 664 15.56 36.50 29.44
CA ALA A 664 16.70 36.22 30.31
C ALA A 664 18.00 36.89 29.81
N ALA A 665 18.12 37.15 28.51
CA ALA A 665 19.22 37.90 27.92
C ALA A 665 19.03 39.43 27.95
N GLY A 666 17.94 39.93 28.55
CA GLY A 666 17.67 41.35 28.74
C GLY A 666 16.75 42.00 27.68
N ASP A 667 16.26 41.24 26.71
CA ASP A 667 15.33 41.77 25.70
C ASP A 667 13.87 41.73 26.19
N LEU A 668 13.38 42.88 26.67
CA LEU A 668 11.99 43.09 27.11
C LEU A 668 11.09 43.73 26.05
N SER A 669 11.54 43.78 24.79
CA SER A 669 10.78 44.36 23.68
C SER A 669 9.93 43.35 22.90
N LEU A 670 10.04 42.07 23.25
CA LEU A 670 9.38 40.95 22.60
C LEU A 670 7.86 40.97 22.77
N ASP A 671 7.16 40.92 21.64
CA ASP A 671 5.72 40.69 21.58
C ASP A 671 5.43 39.28 21.06
N LEU A 672 4.64 38.52 21.82
CA LEU A 672 4.28 37.14 21.50
C LEU A 672 2.93 37.11 20.77
N ASP A 673 2.96 37.34 19.45
CA ASP A 673 1.79 37.06 18.63
C ASP A 673 1.60 35.53 18.48
N THR A 674 0.57 35.02 19.16
CA THR A 674 0.21 33.61 19.11
C THR A 674 -1.29 33.43 18.91
N ASN A 675 -1.63 32.58 17.95
CA ASN A 675 -2.99 32.06 17.75
C ASN A 675 -3.38 30.98 18.80
N ALA A 676 -2.78 31.02 20.00
CA ALA A 676 -3.06 30.07 21.05
C ALA A 676 -4.49 30.23 21.60
N LYS A 677 -5.09 29.14 22.08
CA LYS A 677 -6.43 29.11 22.68
C LYS A 677 -6.38 28.31 24.00
N GLY A 678 -7.35 28.53 24.87
CA GLY A 678 -7.44 27.85 26.18
C GLY A 678 -6.31 28.22 27.13
N GLU A 679 -5.87 27.25 27.93
CA GLU A 679 -4.87 27.36 28.99
C GLU A 679 -3.51 27.85 28.44
N ILE A 680 -3.17 27.47 27.20
CA ILE A 680 -1.95 27.95 26.55
C ILE A 680 -2.02 29.46 26.28
N LYS A 681 -3.21 30.00 25.95
CA LYS A 681 -3.39 31.45 25.76
C LYS A 681 -3.26 32.18 27.09
N GLU A 682 -3.82 31.62 28.17
CA GLU A 682 -3.68 32.17 29.51
C GLU A 682 -2.21 32.23 29.94
N LEU A 683 -1.44 31.18 29.65
CA LEU A 683 0.01 31.16 29.90
C LEU A 683 0.76 32.23 29.10
N VAL A 684 0.45 32.39 27.81
CA VAL A 684 1.06 33.45 26.97
C VAL A 684 0.73 34.84 27.51
N ASN A 685 -0.55 35.09 27.85
CA ASN A 685 -0.98 36.37 28.40
C ASN A 685 -0.31 36.67 29.75
N GLY A 686 -0.21 35.69 30.63
CA GLY A 686 0.48 35.81 31.92
C GLY A 686 1.96 36.14 31.74
N PHE A 687 2.62 35.49 30.77
CA PHE A 687 4.01 35.77 30.44
C PHE A 687 4.20 37.20 29.87
N GLN A 688 3.30 37.65 28.98
CA GLN A 688 3.29 39.04 28.47
C GLN A 688 3.07 40.07 29.59
N PHE A 689 2.17 39.77 30.54
CA PHE A 689 1.96 40.61 31.71
C PHE A 689 3.23 40.73 32.55
N MET A 690 3.93 39.62 32.80
CA MET A 690 5.21 39.61 33.50
C MET A 690 6.27 40.45 32.77
N ILE A 691 6.42 40.34 31.44
CA ILE A 691 7.35 41.18 30.66
C ILE A 691 7.01 42.66 30.83
N LYS A 692 5.72 43.01 30.77
CA LYS A 692 5.25 44.40 30.94
C LYS A 692 5.59 44.94 32.33
N GLU A 693 5.37 44.15 33.38
CA GLU A 693 5.73 44.52 34.76
C GLU A 693 7.24 44.63 34.96
N LEU A 694 8.04 43.73 34.39
CA LEU A 694 9.50 43.83 34.42
C LEU A 694 9.99 45.13 33.76
N LYS A 695 9.44 45.47 32.59
CA LYS A 695 9.76 46.73 31.89
C LYS A 695 9.37 47.95 32.73
N ARG A 696 8.20 47.92 33.37
CA ARG A 696 7.72 48.97 34.27
C ARG A 696 8.65 49.13 35.49
N ASN A 697 9.01 48.03 36.13
CA ASN A 697 9.91 48.05 37.28
C ASN A 697 11.30 48.55 36.89
N GLN A 698 11.83 48.18 35.72
CA GLN A 698 13.10 48.70 35.23
C GLN A 698 13.05 50.23 35.01
N THR A 699 11.94 50.76 34.47
CA THR A 699 11.77 52.21 34.33
C THR A 699 11.65 52.93 35.67
N ILE A 700 10.94 52.35 36.63
CA ILE A 700 10.78 52.91 37.98
C ILE A 700 12.12 52.90 38.73
N LEU A 701 12.86 51.79 38.70
CA LEU A 701 14.18 51.69 39.32
C LEU A 701 15.14 52.71 38.73
N ALA A 702 15.16 52.87 37.40
CA ALA A 702 15.97 53.89 36.74
C ALA A 702 15.56 55.32 37.13
N GLU A 703 14.27 55.57 37.43
CA GLU A 703 13.80 56.87 37.92
C GLU A 703 14.18 57.11 39.37
N ILE A 704 14.10 56.10 40.24
CA ILE A 704 14.53 56.15 41.63
C ILE A 704 16.05 56.37 41.72
N GLU A 705 16.86 55.62 40.98
CA GLU A 705 18.31 55.80 40.92
C GLU A 705 18.67 57.23 40.46
N ARG A 706 17.93 57.78 39.48
CA ARG A 706 18.09 59.17 39.06
C ARG A 706 17.71 60.16 40.15
N GLU A 707 16.61 59.93 40.85
CA GLU A 707 16.16 60.82 41.92
C GLU A 707 17.17 60.80 43.09
N GLU A 708 17.72 59.64 43.43
CA GLU A 708 18.78 59.50 44.42
C GLU A 708 20.07 60.21 43.98
N ALA A 709 20.52 59.98 42.76
CA ALA A 709 21.70 60.68 42.20
C ALA A 709 21.49 62.21 42.17
N TRP A 710 20.29 62.67 41.82
CA TRP A 710 19.91 64.08 41.84
C TRP A 710 19.91 64.65 43.26
N LYS A 711 19.37 63.92 44.25
CA LYS A 711 19.36 64.33 45.66
C LYS A 711 20.78 64.44 46.23
N GLU A 712 21.64 63.46 45.96
CA GLU A 712 23.04 63.51 46.39
C GLU A 712 23.80 64.68 45.74
N MET A 713 23.63 64.88 44.43
CA MET A 713 24.24 66.02 43.75
C MET A 713 23.71 67.35 44.30
N ALA A 714 22.41 67.47 44.55
CA ALA A 714 21.82 68.68 45.12
C ALA A 714 22.35 68.98 46.54
N LYS A 715 22.56 67.96 47.38
CA LYS A 715 23.23 68.12 48.69
C LYS A 715 24.65 68.64 48.50
N GLN A 716 25.41 68.07 47.57
CA GLN A 716 26.77 68.50 47.28
C GLN A 716 26.80 69.96 46.81
N VAL A 717 25.92 70.35 45.88
CA VAL A 717 25.79 71.74 45.41
C VAL A 717 25.42 72.68 46.56
N ALA A 718 24.50 72.30 47.44
CA ALA A 718 24.17 73.12 48.61
C ALA A 718 25.39 73.32 49.54
N HIS A 719 26.19 72.28 49.76
CA HIS A 719 27.45 72.38 50.50
C HIS A 719 28.46 73.30 49.79
N GLU A 720 28.63 73.14 48.48
CA GLU A 720 29.56 73.94 47.68
C GLU A 720 29.12 75.39 47.50
N ILE A 721 27.82 75.71 47.58
CA ILE A 721 27.30 77.10 47.61
C ILE A 721 27.48 77.74 49.00
N LYS A 722 27.31 76.97 50.09
CA LYS A 722 27.49 77.47 51.47
C LYS A 722 28.94 77.88 51.76
N ASN A 723 29.89 77.15 51.18
CA ASN A 723 31.33 77.35 51.35
C ASN A 723 31.84 78.76 50.93
N PRO A 724 31.45 79.34 49.79
CA PRO A 724 31.80 80.71 49.40
C PRO A 724 30.91 81.79 50.06
N LEU A 725 29.63 81.49 50.36
CA LEU A 725 28.71 82.45 50.99
C LEU A 725 29.12 82.84 52.42
N THR A 726 29.62 81.90 53.22
CA THR A 726 29.95 82.15 54.63
C THR A 726 31.17 83.10 54.77
N PRO A 727 32.30 82.87 54.07
CA PRO A 727 33.42 83.79 54.04
C PRO A 727 33.06 85.13 53.37
N MET A 728 32.19 85.14 52.35
CA MET A 728 31.71 86.40 51.76
C MET A 728 30.98 87.24 52.81
N LYS A 729 30.03 86.65 53.54
CA LYS A 729 29.31 87.36 54.62
C LYS A 729 30.26 87.91 55.69
N LEU A 730 31.22 87.10 56.16
CA LEU A 730 32.23 87.52 57.13
C LEU A 730 33.12 88.64 56.58
N SER A 731 33.48 88.57 55.29
CA SER A 731 34.30 89.59 54.63
C SER A 731 33.52 90.91 54.48
N VAL A 732 32.21 90.88 54.17
CA VAL A 732 31.36 92.10 54.21
C VAL A 732 31.32 92.65 55.64
N GLN A 733 31.08 91.79 56.64
CA GLN A 733 30.99 92.24 58.03
C GLN A 733 32.29 92.88 58.50
N GLN A 734 33.44 92.26 58.21
CA GLN A 734 34.76 92.84 58.49
C GLN A 734 34.97 94.17 57.74
N LEU A 735 34.47 94.29 56.52
CA LEU A 735 34.53 95.54 55.76
C LEU A 735 33.68 96.64 56.39
N ILE A 736 32.47 96.32 56.86
CA ILE A 736 31.58 97.23 57.59
C ILE A 736 32.25 97.66 58.90
N THR A 737 32.79 96.73 59.68
CA THR A 737 33.51 97.05 60.93
C THR A 737 34.73 97.94 60.67
N ALA A 738 35.53 97.63 59.64
CA ALA A 738 36.69 98.45 59.27
C ALA A 738 36.31 99.87 58.81
N TYR A 739 35.13 100.04 58.22
CA TYR A 739 34.56 101.34 57.85
C TYR A 739 34.12 102.13 59.07
N ASP A 740 33.33 101.50 59.96
CA ASP A 740 32.80 102.12 61.17
C ASP A 740 33.92 102.55 62.14
N ASP A 741 34.98 101.74 62.24
CA ASP A 741 36.16 101.99 63.08
C ASP A 741 37.14 103.02 62.47
N LYS A 742 36.85 103.58 61.28
CA LYS A 742 37.73 104.51 60.53
C LYS A 742 39.17 104.02 60.41
N SER A 743 39.35 102.73 60.14
CA SER A 743 40.67 102.11 60.06
C SER A 743 41.52 102.73 58.95
N ASP A 744 42.78 103.09 59.24
CA ASP A 744 43.75 103.61 58.25
C ASP A 744 44.02 102.64 57.08
N LYS A 745 43.59 101.37 57.19
CA LYS A 745 43.74 100.34 56.16
C LYS A 745 42.48 100.07 55.35
N PHE A 746 41.40 100.84 55.54
CA PHE A 746 40.09 100.60 54.93
C PHE A 746 40.15 100.44 53.40
N ASP A 747 40.82 101.34 52.67
CA ASP A 747 40.90 101.27 51.20
C ASP A 747 41.56 99.99 50.68
N SER A 748 42.54 99.47 51.43
CA SER A 748 43.21 98.21 51.09
C SER A 748 42.32 97.00 51.38
N PHE A 749 41.54 97.04 52.47
CA PHE A 749 40.55 96.01 52.80
C PHE A 749 39.38 96.02 51.83
N PHE A 750 38.88 97.21 51.47
CA PHE A 750 37.81 97.39 50.48
C PHE A 750 38.17 96.72 49.16
N LYS A 751 39.30 97.10 48.55
CA LYS A 751 39.74 96.49 47.27
C LYS A 751 39.90 94.96 47.36
N LYS A 752 40.45 94.44 48.46
CA LYS A 752 40.65 93.00 48.67
C LYS A 752 39.33 92.24 48.86
N VAL A 753 38.41 92.78 49.67
CA VAL A 753 37.10 92.17 49.93
C VAL A 753 36.25 92.19 48.67
N THR A 754 36.19 93.30 47.94
CA THR A 754 35.40 93.40 46.70
C THR A 754 35.93 92.47 45.61
N ALA A 755 37.25 92.37 45.43
CA ALA A 755 37.85 91.42 44.48
C ALA A 755 37.57 89.95 44.87
N THR A 756 37.65 89.62 46.17
CA THR A 756 37.34 88.28 46.68
C THR A 756 35.85 87.94 46.46
N MET A 757 34.94 88.89 46.67
CA MET A 757 33.51 88.68 46.41
C MET A 757 33.19 88.43 44.95
N LEU A 758 33.77 89.22 44.04
CA LEU A 758 33.54 89.02 42.60
C LEU A 758 34.00 87.62 42.16
N ASN A 759 35.16 87.16 42.65
CA ASN A 759 35.64 85.79 42.37
C ASN A 759 34.71 84.71 42.96
N GLN A 760 34.21 84.89 44.18
CA GLN A 760 33.31 83.90 44.77
C GLN A 760 31.91 83.91 44.16
N ILE A 761 31.44 85.05 43.63
CA ILE A 761 30.21 85.13 42.83
C ILE A 761 30.40 84.40 41.50
N GLU A 762 31.54 84.55 40.83
CA GLU A 762 31.82 83.81 39.59
C GLU A 762 31.92 82.30 39.84
N THR A 763 32.51 81.90 40.97
CA THR A 763 32.54 80.49 41.41
C THR A 763 31.13 79.94 41.65
N LEU A 764 30.26 80.70 42.32
CA LEU A 764 28.84 80.34 42.49
C LEU A 764 28.10 80.24 41.16
N LYS A 765 28.39 81.14 40.20
CA LYS A 765 27.81 81.09 38.85
C LYS A 765 28.22 79.82 38.11
N ASN A 766 29.48 79.41 38.23
CA ASN A 766 29.99 78.18 37.61
C ASN A 766 29.34 76.94 38.21
N ILE A 767 29.25 76.84 39.54
CA ILE A 767 28.55 75.74 40.23
C ILE A 767 27.08 75.66 39.78
N ALA A 768 26.38 76.79 39.70
CA ALA A 768 25.00 76.85 39.25
C ALA A 768 24.84 76.42 37.78
N THR A 769 25.82 76.74 36.93
CA THR A 769 25.84 76.37 35.51
C THR A 769 26.06 74.86 35.34
N GLU A 770 27.03 74.28 36.05
CA GLU A 770 27.27 72.83 36.05
C GLU A 770 26.06 72.04 36.58
N PHE A 771 25.44 72.50 37.66
CA PHE A 771 24.20 71.90 38.18
C PHE A 771 23.04 71.96 37.16
N SER A 772 22.87 73.09 36.46
CA SER A 772 21.85 73.24 35.43
C SER A 772 22.12 72.37 34.20
N ASN A 773 23.39 72.11 33.86
CA ASN A 773 23.76 71.23 32.75
C ASN A 773 23.47 69.77 33.07
N PHE A 774 23.70 69.32 34.30
CA PHE A 774 23.32 67.98 34.75
C PHE A 774 21.80 67.76 34.77
N ALA A 775 21.03 68.81 35.09
CA ALA A 775 19.56 68.78 35.08
C ALA A 775 18.94 68.61 33.68
N ARG A 776 19.71 68.83 32.61
CA ARG A 776 19.24 68.70 31.23
C ARG A 776 19.81 67.44 30.59
N MET A 777 19.00 66.37 30.53
CA MET A 777 19.31 65.26 29.63
C MET A 777 18.86 65.58 28.19
N PRO A 778 19.73 65.45 27.17
CA PRO A 778 19.29 65.34 25.79
C PRO A 778 18.57 63.99 25.58
N LYS A 779 17.56 63.96 24.72
CA LYS A 779 16.85 62.72 24.37
C LYS A 779 17.81 61.70 23.76
N LEU A 780 17.78 60.46 24.25
CA LEU A 780 18.53 59.33 23.69
C LEU A 780 18.19 59.18 22.19
N LYS A 781 19.20 59.37 21.33
CA LYS A 781 19.12 59.08 19.89
C LYS A 781 19.95 57.83 19.62
N VAL A 782 19.28 56.75 19.24
CA VAL A 782 19.94 55.50 18.85
C VAL A 782 20.18 55.56 17.35
N GLU A 783 21.44 55.60 16.93
CA GLU A 783 21.87 55.59 15.53
C GLU A 783 23.10 54.68 15.34
N GLN A 784 23.30 54.19 14.11
CA GLN A 784 24.41 53.30 13.79
C GLN A 784 25.69 54.14 13.59
N LEU A 785 26.72 53.90 14.41
CA LEU A 785 27.93 54.73 14.50
C LEU A 785 29.20 53.92 14.18
N ASN A 786 30.21 54.59 13.62
CA ASN A 786 31.54 54.04 13.42
C ASN A 786 32.43 54.34 14.63
N LEU A 787 32.67 53.32 15.46
CA LEU A 787 33.45 53.44 16.70
C LEU A 787 34.87 53.97 16.47
N ASN A 788 35.52 53.59 15.36
CA ASN A 788 36.91 54.00 15.10
C ASN A 788 37.03 55.52 14.90
N GLU A 789 36.01 56.13 14.30
CA GLU A 789 35.98 57.57 14.01
C GLU A 789 35.79 58.39 15.29
N ILE A 790 34.89 57.93 16.18
CA ILE A 790 34.65 58.56 17.48
C ILE A 790 35.90 58.48 18.35
N ILE A 791 36.53 57.31 18.42
CA ILE A 791 37.77 57.12 19.20
C ILE A 791 38.87 58.05 18.68
N SER A 792 39.03 58.18 17.36
CA SER A 792 40.02 59.07 16.76
C SER A 792 39.75 60.55 17.06
N GLN A 793 38.49 60.96 17.04
CA GLN A 793 38.08 62.32 17.42
C GLN A 793 38.34 62.61 18.90
N SER A 794 38.09 61.64 19.78
CA SER A 794 38.39 61.75 21.20
C SER A 794 39.90 61.84 21.47
N ILE A 795 40.72 61.05 20.76
CA ILE A 795 42.19 61.11 20.88
C ILE A 795 42.72 62.48 20.43
N ASN A 796 42.17 63.06 19.36
CA ASN A 796 42.55 64.39 18.87
C ASN A 796 42.21 65.55 19.83
N LEU A 797 41.38 65.33 20.85
CA LEU A 797 41.15 66.35 21.88
C LEU A 797 42.30 66.43 22.89
N PHE A 798 43.15 65.41 22.97
CA PHE A 798 44.26 65.31 23.93
C PHE A 798 45.64 65.28 23.26
N THR A 799 45.73 65.63 21.96
CA THR A 799 46.97 65.55 21.17
C THR A 799 48.12 66.42 21.68
N ASP A 800 47.84 67.45 22.48
CA ASP A 800 48.87 68.33 23.07
C ASP A 800 49.41 67.81 24.43
N GLU A 801 48.83 66.74 24.98
CA GLU A 801 49.30 66.08 26.19
C GLU A 801 49.92 64.73 25.87
N LYS A 802 51.16 64.47 26.34
CA LYS A 802 51.80 63.16 26.22
C LYS A 802 51.12 62.17 27.18
N VAL A 803 50.01 61.58 26.74
CA VAL A 803 49.32 60.53 27.49
C VAL A 803 49.59 59.17 26.84
N LEU A 804 50.18 58.25 27.59
CA LEU A 804 50.31 56.84 27.22
C LEU A 804 49.01 56.13 27.59
N ILE A 805 48.32 55.59 26.59
CA ILE A 805 47.12 54.78 26.77
C ILE A 805 47.49 53.33 26.46
N GLU A 806 47.54 52.47 27.48
CA GLU A 806 47.59 51.02 27.29
C GLU A 806 46.18 50.50 27.02
N ILE A 807 46.02 49.75 25.93
CA ILE A 807 44.77 49.13 25.48
C ILE A 807 44.69 47.69 25.98
#